data_AF-A0A1V4ERN9-F1
#
_entry.id   AF-A0A1V4ERN9-F1
#
_cell.length_a   1.000
_cell.length_b   1.000
_cell.length_c   1.000
_cell.angle_alpha   90.00
_cell.angle_beta   90.00
_cell.angle_gamma   90.00
#
_symmetry.space_group_name_H-M   'P 1'
#
loop_
_entity.id
_entity.type
_entity.pdbx_description
1 polymer ?
#
loop_
_entity_poly.entity_id
_entity_poly.type
_entity_poly.pdbx_seq_one_letter_code
_entity_poly.pdbx_strand_id
1 'polypeptide(L)'
;MLSFQLRKSLREFTLDVKLNVPAHTLALIGHSGCGKTTLLQLLAGLVHADDGFIELDGKTLFDAKQTVMLPTERRNIGMVFQNYALFPHLSVGDNIAYGLQGVARAEIAERVRDVLRMFQLESLSEAKPNTLSGGQQQRVALARALVKRPKLLLLDEPLSALDVETRGHVRAELRTQLDQIGIPCIVVTHDYEDARVLGQEIAVMDRGIILQRGEPEEVRERPANRFVAQFVGTNWVADDQVSEACGEEETRVLSFDPWHAVVTREPVSAERQWRGRIRDRALYGHALRLWVDGDVPLIADVSSHTLRENSFEVGDDVCISVASEHIRQYVTRAQSADEERRDASIFVRDEPSEKQTQVGELWRPASRIRFLRSPLTAAVALIAAVGVGASVTTYSHAQGAGANQAGHSTTLTAFVAANATDPFNAIIQAFEQRHSGVFIQASYTGTQILQTQLQQGAPDDLFLSADLSHIAQIKKEGLVTQFYPVSHDKEVIVVPKANPAHITSLADLGRKPVNLIIGVTSVPIGKYTREIFQKANAVYGSAFSTDALAHVVSEEVNVKQILEKVALGDAGAGIVYQTDVTPALRSKVTVIPIPATLNVIATNYIAVPVHAPHPALANALLRMMVSAKGQAIFQQFGYQPLSTVGGNE
;
A
#
# COMPACT_ATOMS: atom_id res chain seq x y z
N MET A 1 -0.90 29.87 -7.59
CA MET A 1 0.32 29.06 -7.83
C MET A 1 0.91 28.65 -6.48
N LEU A 2 1.35 27.40 -6.36
CA LEU A 2 2.13 26.90 -5.22
C LEU A 2 3.62 26.88 -5.61
N SER A 3 4.49 27.38 -4.76
CA SER A 3 5.95 27.28 -4.90
C SER A 3 6.54 26.80 -3.59
N PHE A 4 7.43 25.82 -3.63
CA PHE A 4 8.10 25.36 -2.43
C PHE A 4 9.48 24.78 -2.74
N GLN A 5 10.34 24.86 -1.73
CA GLN A 5 11.57 24.11 -1.62
C GLN A 5 11.60 23.55 -0.20
N LEU A 6 11.68 22.24 -0.04
CA LEU A 6 11.57 21.61 1.27
C LEU A 6 12.68 20.60 1.46
N ARG A 7 13.35 20.69 2.60
CA ARG A 7 14.30 19.68 3.05
C ARG A 7 13.83 19.04 4.35
N LYS A 8 13.82 17.70 4.40
CA LYS A 8 13.48 16.94 5.62
C LYS A 8 14.30 15.66 5.72
N SER A 9 15.00 15.51 6.83
CA SER A 9 15.75 14.30 7.17
C SER A 9 14.79 13.20 7.61
N LEU A 10 14.76 12.09 6.88
CA LEU A 10 14.02 10.87 7.22
C LEU A 10 15.02 9.79 7.64
N ARG A 11 14.52 8.64 8.12
CA ARG A 11 15.38 7.56 8.64
C ARG A 11 16.34 6.99 7.60
N GLU A 12 15.90 6.88 6.35
CA GLU A 12 16.64 6.18 5.28
C GLU A 12 17.26 7.14 4.26
N PHE A 13 16.69 8.33 4.07
CA PHE A 13 17.13 9.32 3.10
C PHE A 13 16.71 10.73 3.51
N THR A 14 17.17 11.74 2.77
CA THR A 14 16.72 13.13 2.93
C THR A 14 15.75 13.47 1.82
N LEU A 15 14.55 13.93 2.17
CA LEU A 15 13.63 14.56 1.23
C LEU A 15 14.18 15.94 0.90
N ASP A 16 14.45 16.20 -0.38
CA ASP A 16 14.91 17.50 -0.90
C ASP A 16 14.17 17.77 -2.23
N VAL A 17 13.08 18.51 -2.13
CA VAL A 17 12.15 18.72 -3.26
C VAL A 17 11.93 20.20 -3.47
N LYS A 18 12.11 20.65 -4.71
CA LYS A 18 11.77 21.99 -5.18
C LYS A 18 10.80 21.91 -6.34
N LEU A 19 9.60 22.48 -6.17
CA LEU A 19 8.56 22.47 -7.21
C LEU A 19 7.75 23.76 -7.23
N ASN A 20 7.33 24.12 -8.44
CA ASN A 20 6.30 25.14 -8.71
C ASN A 20 5.10 24.45 -9.35
N VAL A 21 3.93 24.55 -8.73
CA VAL A 21 2.67 23.94 -9.22
C VAL A 21 1.68 25.06 -9.54
N PRO A 22 1.36 25.31 -10.82
CA PRO A 22 0.36 26.29 -11.22
C PRO A 22 -1.06 25.75 -10.94
N ALA A 23 -2.09 26.39 -11.48
CA ALA A 23 -3.49 26.04 -11.23
C ALA A 23 -3.96 24.80 -12.03
N HIS A 24 -3.22 23.69 -11.90
CA HIS A 24 -3.56 22.40 -12.50
C HIS A 24 -3.17 21.25 -11.57
N THR A 25 -3.45 20.01 -12.01
CA THR A 25 -3.12 18.80 -11.27
C THR A 25 -1.72 18.29 -11.63
N LEU A 26 -0.84 18.22 -10.63
CA LEU A 26 0.42 17.51 -10.68
C LEU A 26 0.23 16.12 -10.04
N ALA A 27 0.45 15.06 -10.80
CA ALA A 27 0.50 13.70 -10.26
C ALA A 27 1.94 13.38 -9.82
N LEU A 28 2.13 13.19 -8.52
CA LEU A 28 3.39 12.76 -7.93
C LEU A 28 3.41 11.24 -7.80
N ILE A 29 4.31 10.60 -8.53
CA ILE A 29 4.47 9.14 -8.56
C ILE A 29 5.83 8.68 -8.08
N GLY A 30 5.92 7.44 -7.65
CA GLY A 30 7.17 6.83 -7.16
C GLY A 30 6.91 5.59 -6.34
N HIS A 31 7.96 4.87 -5.96
CA HIS A 31 7.83 3.64 -5.18
C HIS A 31 7.25 3.89 -3.77
N SER A 32 6.74 2.84 -3.12
CA SER A 32 6.30 2.91 -1.72
C SER A 32 7.47 3.31 -0.83
N GLY A 33 7.26 4.30 0.03
CA GLY A 33 8.31 4.80 0.94
C GLY A 33 9.24 5.87 0.37
N CYS A 34 9.09 6.32 -0.89
CA CYS A 34 9.96 7.38 -1.43
C CYS A 34 9.71 8.78 -0.83
N GLY A 35 8.68 8.97 0.01
CA GLY A 35 8.41 10.21 0.74
C GLY A 35 7.18 11.02 0.27
N LYS A 36 6.35 10.50 -0.64
CA LYS A 36 5.22 11.23 -1.25
C LYS A 36 4.19 11.72 -0.23
N THR A 37 3.69 10.81 0.63
CA THR A 37 2.78 11.15 1.73
C THR A 37 3.42 12.14 2.70
N THR A 38 4.71 11.98 3.00
CA THR A 38 5.45 12.92 3.85
C THR A 38 5.51 14.31 3.21
N LEU A 39 5.73 14.42 1.90
CA LEU A 39 5.70 15.69 1.19
C LEU A 39 4.32 16.37 1.31
N LEU A 40 3.22 15.63 1.12
CA LEU A 40 1.87 16.17 1.31
C LEU A 40 1.66 16.66 2.74
N GLN A 41 2.12 15.91 3.75
CA GLN A 41 2.02 16.29 5.16
C GLN A 41 2.84 17.55 5.48
N LEU A 42 4.02 17.73 4.88
CA LEU A 42 4.83 18.94 5.00
C LEU A 42 4.10 20.16 4.40
N LEU A 43 3.52 20.00 3.21
CA LEU A 43 2.73 21.04 2.55
C LEU A 43 1.48 21.41 3.37
N ALA A 44 0.77 20.41 3.90
CA ALA A 44 -0.38 20.59 4.77
C ALA A 44 -0.01 21.22 6.13
N GLY A 45 1.24 21.10 6.58
CA GLY A 45 1.70 21.59 7.89
C GLY A 45 1.52 20.60 9.03
N LEU A 46 1.17 19.35 8.72
CA LEU A 46 1.05 18.25 9.68
C LEU A 46 2.40 17.77 10.18
N VAL A 47 3.44 17.90 9.34
CA VAL A 47 4.85 17.65 9.68
C VAL A 47 5.64 18.92 9.38
N HIS A 48 6.74 19.13 10.11
CA HIS A 48 7.61 20.29 9.92
C HIS A 48 8.86 19.91 9.15
N ALA A 49 9.17 20.71 8.12
CA ALA A 49 10.40 20.60 7.37
C ALA A 49 11.58 21.07 8.23
N ASP A 50 12.78 20.57 7.92
CA ASP A 50 14.00 21.00 8.60
C ASP A 50 14.52 22.32 7.99
N ASP A 51 14.33 22.52 6.69
CA ASP A 51 14.71 23.74 5.96
C ASP A 51 13.81 23.98 4.75
N GLY A 52 13.89 25.19 4.19
CA GLY A 52 13.21 25.62 2.97
C GLY A 52 12.00 26.52 3.22
N PHE A 53 11.11 26.61 2.22
CA PHE A 53 9.94 27.48 2.23
C PHE A 53 8.75 26.87 1.49
N ILE A 54 7.55 27.35 1.82
CA ILE A 54 6.29 27.06 1.12
C ILE A 54 5.58 28.40 0.92
N GLU A 55 5.24 28.71 -0.32
CA GLU A 55 4.46 29.88 -0.72
C GLU A 55 3.24 29.43 -1.54
N LEU A 56 2.07 29.95 -1.18
CA LEU A 56 0.83 29.68 -1.89
C LEU A 56 0.15 30.99 -2.25
N ASP A 57 0.07 31.28 -3.55
CA ASP A 57 -0.63 32.45 -4.09
C ASP A 57 -0.10 33.77 -3.49
N GLY A 58 1.23 33.96 -3.53
CA GLY A 58 1.91 35.13 -2.98
C GLY A 58 2.05 35.14 -1.45
N LYS A 59 1.52 34.13 -0.76
CA LYS A 59 1.50 34.06 0.71
C LYS A 59 2.45 32.98 1.22
N THR A 60 3.46 33.38 1.98
CA THR A 60 4.34 32.45 2.70
C THR A 60 3.55 31.70 3.77
N LEU A 61 3.55 30.36 3.67
CA LEU A 61 2.95 29.44 4.64
C LEU A 61 4.01 28.90 5.61
N PHE A 62 5.22 28.70 5.12
CA PHE A 62 6.38 28.25 5.89
C PHE A 62 7.65 28.88 5.29
N ASP A 63 8.56 29.32 6.14
CA ASP A 63 9.92 29.72 5.75
C ASP A 63 10.83 29.50 6.96
N ALA A 64 11.76 28.55 6.83
CA ALA A 64 12.69 28.20 7.90
C ALA A 64 13.64 29.37 8.25
N LYS A 65 14.04 30.18 7.27
CA LYS A 65 14.97 31.31 7.46
C LYS A 65 14.30 32.50 8.10
N GLN A 66 13.04 32.77 7.74
CA GLN A 66 12.25 33.87 8.29
C GLN A 66 11.47 33.46 9.55
N THR A 67 11.62 32.21 10.00
CA THR A 67 10.87 31.65 11.14
C THR A 67 9.35 31.79 10.96
N VAL A 68 8.87 31.72 9.72
CA VAL A 68 7.44 31.77 9.40
C VAL A 68 6.89 30.36 9.43
N MET A 69 5.82 30.15 10.19
CA MET A 69 5.23 28.83 10.34
C MET A 69 3.73 28.95 10.59
N LEU A 70 2.94 28.92 9.52
CA LEU A 70 1.49 28.91 9.64
C LEU A 70 1.04 27.53 10.12
N PRO A 71 0.19 27.46 11.16
CA PRO A 71 -0.41 26.21 11.59
C PRO A 71 -1.38 25.71 10.52
N THR A 72 -1.57 24.39 10.48
CA THR A 72 -2.34 23.65 9.46
C THR A 72 -3.68 24.30 9.14
N GLU A 73 -4.48 24.63 10.17
CA GLU A 73 -5.81 25.19 10.04
C GLU A 73 -5.85 26.60 9.41
N ARG A 74 -4.70 27.30 9.36
CA ARG A 74 -4.57 28.64 8.76
C ARG A 74 -3.98 28.63 7.36
N ARG A 75 -3.60 27.46 6.83
CA ARG A 75 -3.01 27.34 5.48
C ARG A 75 -4.01 27.41 4.34
N ASN A 76 -5.31 27.22 4.62
CA ASN A 76 -6.39 27.17 3.63
C ASN A 76 -6.14 26.13 2.51
N ILE A 77 -5.73 24.93 2.93
CA ILE A 77 -5.44 23.77 2.08
C ILE A 77 -6.53 22.73 2.30
N GLY A 78 -7.03 22.12 1.22
CA GLY A 78 -7.89 20.94 1.27
C GLY A 78 -7.01 19.69 1.17
N MET A 79 -7.25 18.71 2.05
CA MET A 79 -6.53 17.44 2.03
C MET A 79 -7.52 16.28 2.07
N VAL A 80 -7.31 15.28 1.20
CA VAL A 80 -8.00 14.01 1.22
C VAL A 80 -6.97 12.92 1.51
N PHE A 81 -7.17 12.20 2.61
CA PHE A 81 -6.32 11.09 3.03
C PHE A 81 -6.71 9.79 2.31
N GLN A 82 -5.79 8.84 2.30
CA GLN A 82 -5.96 7.52 1.67
C GLN A 82 -7.23 6.77 2.14
N ASN A 83 -7.57 6.86 3.43
CA ASN A 83 -8.78 6.22 3.99
C ASN A 83 -10.01 7.13 4.03
N TYR A 84 -9.97 8.27 3.30
CA TYR A 84 -10.96 9.35 3.25
C TYR A 84 -11.22 10.09 4.59
N ALA A 85 -10.94 9.45 5.73
CA ALA A 85 -11.09 9.99 7.08
C ALA A 85 -12.45 10.64 7.33
N LEU A 86 -13.55 10.04 6.84
CA LEU A 86 -14.90 10.52 7.09
C LEU A 86 -15.30 10.26 8.55
N PHE A 87 -16.08 11.17 9.14
CA PHE A 87 -16.59 11.02 10.50
C PHE A 87 -17.80 10.08 10.48
N PRO A 88 -17.70 8.85 11.03
CA PRO A 88 -18.73 7.82 10.83
C PRO A 88 -20.06 8.15 11.52
N HIS A 89 -20.02 8.98 12.56
CA HIS A 89 -21.20 9.40 13.31
C HIS A 89 -21.94 10.60 12.67
N LEU A 90 -21.33 11.30 11.72
CA LEU A 90 -21.92 12.45 11.03
C LEU A 90 -22.61 12.01 9.73
N SER A 91 -23.68 12.71 9.31
CA SER A 91 -24.24 12.51 7.96
C SER A 91 -23.27 12.99 6.87
N VAL A 92 -23.57 12.74 5.61
CA VAL A 92 -22.80 13.32 4.49
C VAL A 92 -22.82 14.86 4.56
N GLY A 93 -24.00 15.46 4.73
CA GLY A 93 -24.15 16.90 4.86
C GLY A 93 -23.35 17.46 6.03
N ASP A 94 -23.38 16.79 7.19
CA ASP A 94 -22.63 17.19 8.38
C ASP A 94 -21.12 17.01 8.20
N ASN A 95 -20.69 15.93 7.55
CA ASN A 95 -19.28 15.70 7.22
C ASN A 95 -18.73 16.86 6.39
N ILE A 96 -19.46 17.25 5.35
CA ILE A 96 -19.12 18.37 4.50
C ILE A 96 -19.14 19.67 5.33
N ALA A 97 -20.21 19.93 6.09
CA ALA A 97 -20.36 21.15 6.88
C ALA A 97 -19.32 21.32 8.01
N TYR A 98 -18.72 20.23 8.50
CA TYR A 98 -17.86 20.20 9.69
C TYR A 98 -16.78 21.29 9.71
N GLY A 99 -16.19 21.58 8.54
CA GLY A 99 -15.13 22.57 8.42
C GLY A 99 -15.57 24.04 8.53
N LEU A 100 -16.86 24.33 8.47
CA LEU A 100 -17.39 25.70 8.34
C LEU A 100 -17.70 26.37 9.68
N GLN A 101 -17.02 25.99 10.75
CA GLN A 101 -17.17 26.62 12.07
C GLN A 101 -16.91 28.14 11.98
N GLY A 102 -17.81 28.94 12.56
CA GLY A 102 -17.74 30.40 12.52
C GLY A 102 -18.34 31.07 11.27
N VAL A 103 -18.83 30.29 10.30
CA VAL A 103 -19.58 30.79 9.14
C VAL A 103 -21.07 30.93 9.49
N ALA A 104 -21.77 31.91 8.90
CA ALA A 104 -23.19 32.09 9.14
C ALA A 104 -24.01 30.87 8.67
N ARG A 105 -25.02 30.45 9.44
CA ARG A 105 -25.81 29.24 9.16
C ARG A 105 -26.42 29.21 7.75
N ALA A 106 -26.90 30.35 7.26
CA ALA A 106 -27.45 30.47 5.90
C ALA A 106 -26.39 30.19 4.83
N GLU A 107 -25.18 30.72 5.02
CA GLU A 107 -24.05 30.51 4.13
C GLU A 107 -23.52 29.07 4.19
N ILE A 108 -23.53 28.43 5.37
CA ILE A 108 -23.22 26.99 5.49
C ILE A 108 -24.17 26.17 4.61
N ALA A 109 -25.47 26.40 4.73
CA ALA A 109 -26.48 25.66 3.98
C ALA A 109 -26.35 25.86 2.46
N GLU A 110 -26.00 27.07 2.01
CA GLU A 110 -25.73 27.37 0.61
C GLU A 110 -24.48 26.63 0.12
N ARG A 111 -23.33 26.80 0.81
CA ARG A 111 -22.07 26.16 0.43
C ARG A 111 -22.16 24.64 0.39
N VAL A 112 -22.82 24.03 1.38
CA VAL A 112 -23.02 22.58 1.44
C VAL A 112 -23.90 22.11 0.27
N ARG A 113 -24.97 22.84 -0.05
CA ARG A 113 -25.82 22.52 -1.21
C ARG A 113 -25.06 22.59 -2.53
N ASP A 114 -24.20 23.59 -2.70
CA ASP A 114 -23.41 23.76 -3.91
C ASP A 114 -22.43 22.60 -4.13
N VAL A 115 -21.69 22.20 -3.08
CA VAL A 115 -20.76 21.06 -3.20
C VAL A 115 -21.50 19.73 -3.29
N LEU A 116 -22.64 19.54 -2.63
CA LEU A 116 -23.46 18.34 -2.83
C LEU A 116 -23.87 18.19 -4.29
N ARG A 117 -24.27 19.29 -4.95
CA ARG A 117 -24.61 19.30 -6.38
C ARG A 117 -23.42 19.02 -7.28
N MET A 118 -22.29 19.68 -7.01
CA MET A 118 -21.05 19.50 -7.77
C MET A 118 -20.60 18.03 -7.78
N PHE A 119 -20.77 17.32 -6.66
CA PHE A 119 -20.37 15.94 -6.50
C PHE A 119 -21.51 14.91 -6.66
N GLN A 120 -22.71 15.34 -7.08
CA GLN A 120 -23.89 14.49 -7.27
C GLN A 120 -24.26 13.67 -6.01
N LEU A 121 -24.28 14.33 -4.86
CA LEU A 121 -24.52 13.74 -3.53
C LEU A 121 -25.83 14.21 -2.89
N GLU A 122 -26.69 14.95 -3.58
CA GLU A 122 -27.88 15.57 -2.98
C GLU A 122 -28.83 14.55 -2.34
N SER A 123 -29.05 13.40 -3.01
CA SER A 123 -29.88 12.31 -2.50
C SER A 123 -29.26 11.56 -1.31
N LEU A 124 -27.97 11.76 -1.06
CA LEU A 124 -27.19 11.10 -0.02
C LEU A 124 -26.86 12.01 1.16
N SER A 125 -27.36 13.26 1.19
CA SER A 125 -27.05 14.25 2.24
C SER A 125 -27.24 13.71 3.66
N GLU A 126 -28.30 12.93 3.89
CA GLU A 126 -28.64 12.37 5.21
C GLU A 126 -28.01 11.00 5.49
N ALA A 127 -27.39 10.37 4.48
CA ALA A 127 -26.74 9.07 4.62
C ALA A 127 -25.52 9.14 5.56
N LYS A 128 -25.14 7.99 6.14
CA LYS A 128 -23.93 7.86 6.96
C LYS A 128 -22.79 7.25 6.14
N PRO A 129 -21.51 7.57 6.41
CA PRO A 129 -20.39 7.07 5.60
C PRO A 129 -20.35 5.55 5.43
N ASN A 130 -20.75 4.79 6.44
CA ASN A 130 -20.76 3.33 6.40
C ASN A 130 -21.82 2.71 5.47
N THR A 131 -22.80 3.49 5.01
CA THR A 131 -23.80 3.04 4.04
C THR A 131 -23.44 3.41 2.60
N LEU A 132 -22.30 4.06 2.38
CA LEU A 132 -21.86 4.56 1.08
C LEU A 132 -20.87 3.59 0.43
N SER A 133 -20.92 3.49 -0.90
CA SER A 133 -19.87 2.82 -1.68
C SER A 133 -18.53 3.56 -1.58
N GLY A 134 -17.42 2.90 -1.91
CA GLY A 134 -16.08 3.52 -1.86
C GLY A 134 -15.98 4.81 -2.70
N GLY A 135 -16.55 4.81 -3.92
CA GLY A 135 -16.60 6.00 -4.77
C GLY A 135 -17.49 7.12 -4.18
N GLN A 136 -18.61 6.77 -3.54
CA GLN A 136 -19.43 7.76 -2.84
C GLN A 136 -18.67 8.38 -1.66
N GLN A 137 -17.98 7.57 -0.84
CA GLN A 137 -17.16 8.08 0.27
C GLN A 137 -16.06 9.02 -0.22
N GLN A 138 -15.40 8.68 -1.33
CA GLN A 138 -14.40 9.53 -1.97
C GLN A 138 -14.99 10.89 -2.35
N ARG A 139 -16.16 10.91 -3.01
CA ARG A 139 -16.85 12.17 -3.38
C ARG A 139 -17.21 13.01 -2.16
N VAL A 140 -17.65 12.38 -1.07
CA VAL A 140 -17.92 13.08 0.19
C VAL A 140 -16.64 13.71 0.76
N ALA A 141 -15.52 12.99 0.71
CA ALA A 141 -14.24 13.50 1.21
C ALA A 141 -13.71 14.69 0.38
N LEU A 142 -13.85 14.63 -0.95
CA LEU A 142 -13.54 15.73 -1.86
C LEU A 142 -14.45 16.93 -1.61
N ALA A 143 -15.77 16.72 -1.52
CA ALA A 143 -16.74 17.77 -1.22
C ALA A 143 -16.40 18.46 0.12
N ARG A 144 -16.07 17.69 1.16
CA ARG A 144 -15.64 18.20 2.47
C ARG A 144 -14.34 19.01 2.39
N ALA A 145 -13.36 18.58 1.59
CA ALA A 145 -12.12 19.33 1.40
C ALA A 145 -12.37 20.66 0.68
N LEU A 146 -13.32 20.70 -0.27
CA LEU A 146 -13.56 21.85 -1.14
C LEU A 146 -14.58 22.85 -0.60
N VAL A 147 -15.44 22.48 0.35
CA VAL A 147 -16.46 23.39 0.90
C VAL A 147 -15.87 24.68 1.51
N LYS A 148 -14.63 24.60 2.00
CA LYS A 148 -13.90 25.76 2.54
C LYS A 148 -13.35 26.69 1.46
N ARG A 149 -13.44 26.31 0.18
CA ARG A 149 -12.84 26.98 -0.98
C ARG A 149 -11.30 27.10 -0.77
N PRO A 150 -10.60 25.97 -0.64
CA PRO A 150 -9.16 25.97 -0.42
C PRO A 150 -8.42 26.56 -1.63
N LYS A 151 -7.18 27.02 -1.40
CA LYS A 151 -6.29 27.51 -2.47
C LYS A 151 -5.36 26.43 -3.05
N LEU A 152 -5.34 25.25 -2.43
CA LEU A 152 -4.54 24.10 -2.80
C LEU A 152 -5.30 22.83 -2.40
N LEU A 153 -5.33 21.83 -3.28
CA LEU A 153 -5.88 20.52 -3.00
C LEU A 153 -4.77 19.47 -2.98
N LEU A 154 -4.75 18.63 -1.95
CA LEU A 154 -3.78 17.54 -1.79
C LEU A 154 -4.55 16.21 -1.68
N LEU A 155 -4.28 15.26 -2.56
CA LEU A 155 -4.92 13.95 -2.57
C LEU A 155 -3.86 12.87 -2.37
N ASP A 156 -4.00 12.07 -1.31
CA ASP A 156 -3.09 10.95 -1.01
C ASP A 156 -3.74 9.62 -1.37
N GLU A 157 -3.27 8.99 -2.45
CA GLU A 157 -3.74 7.68 -2.93
C GLU A 157 -5.27 7.57 -3.07
N PRO A 158 -5.94 8.55 -3.73
CA PRO A 158 -7.39 8.73 -3.67
C PRO A 158 -8.20 7.60 -4.32
N LEU A 159 -7.56 6.70 -5.07
CA LEU A 159 -8.19 5.58 -5.77
C LEU A 159 -7.75 4.20 -5.26
N SER A 160 -6.87 4.16 -4.24
CA SER A 160 -6.23 2.91 -3.78
C SER A 160 -7.19 1.93 -3.10
N ALA A 161 -8.30 2.41 -2.54
CA ALA A 161 -9.29 1.60 -1.84
C ALA A 161 -10.46 1.12 -2.75
N LEU A 162 -10.35 1.31 -4.07
CA LEU A 162 -11.41 0.97 -5.03
C LEU A 162 -11.13 -0.33 -5.77
N ASP A 163 -12.19 -1.11 -6.01
CA ASP A 163 -12.13 -2.33 -6.81
C ASP A 163 -11.71 -2.04 -8.27
N VAL A 164 -10.95 -2.95 -8.87
CA VAL A 164 -10.37 -2.81 -10.22
C VAL A 164 -11.43 -2.47 -11.28
N GLU A 165 -12.61 -3.10 -11.22
CA GLU A 165 -13.71 -2.89 -12.17
C GLU A 165 -14.28 -1.46 -12.12
N THR A 166 -14.30 -0.85 -10.93
CA THR A 166 -14.88 0.49 -10.73
C THR A 166 -13.83 1.59 -10.92
N ARG A 167 -12.54 1.27 -10.77
CA ARG A 167 -11.43 2.24 -10.76
C ARG A 167 -11.35 3.07 -12.04
N GLY A 168 -11.56 2.46 -13.21
CA GLY A 168 -11.49 3.16 -14.50
C GLY A 168 -12.54 4.27 -14.65
N HIS A 169 -13.80 3.97 -14.32
CA HIS A 169 -14.89 4.95 -14.36
C HIS A 169 -14.68 6.08 -13.35
N VAL A 170 -14.32 5.73 -12.11
CA VAL A 170 -14.09 6.71 -11.04
C VAL A 170 -12.88 7.61 -11.33
N ARG A 171 -11.84 7.07 -11.98
CA ARG A 171 -10.69 7.87 -12.42
C ARG A 171 -11.10 8.96 -13.41
N ALA A 172 -11.94 8.63 -14.40
CA ALA A 172 -12.45 9.61 -15.37
C ALA A 172 -13.37 10.66 -14.71
N GLU A 173 -14.19 10.24 -13.76
CA GLU A 173 -15.03 11.15 -12.97
C GLU A 173 -14.18 12.12 -12.14
N LEU A 174 -13.19 11.59 -11.41
CA LEU A 174 -12.27 12.39 -10.60
C LEU A 174 -11.48 13.37 -11.46
N ARG A 175 -11.00 12.94 -12.64
CA ARG A 175 -10.35 13.84 -13.60
C ARG A 175 -11.24 15.03 -13.96
N THR A 176 -12.50 14.76 -14.29
CA THR A 176 -13.48 15.81 -14.64
C THR A 176 -13.70 16.77 -13.47
N GLN A 177 -13.80 16.23 -12.24
CA GLN A 177 -13.95 17.05 -11.03
C GLN A 177 -12.72 17.92 -10.79
N LEU A 178 -11.51 17.37 -10.89
CA LEU A 178 -10.25 18.10 -10.70
C LEU A 178 -10.08 19.25 -11.70
N ASP A 179 -10.44 19.01 -12.97
CA ASP A 179 -10.38 20.04 -14.03
C ASP A 179 -11.31 21.22 -13.77
N GLN A 180 -12.46 20.98 -13.12
CA GLN A 180 -13.42 22.04 -12.79
C GLN A 180 -12.99 22.91 -11.60
N ILE A 181 -12.10 22.44 -10.72
CA ILE A 181 -11.74 23.16 -9.49
C ILE A 181 -10.82 24.37 -9.78
N GLY A 182 -9.92 24.26 -10.76
CA GLY A 182 -9.08 25.39 -11.20
C GLY A 182 -8.12 25.95 -10.14
N ILE A 183 -7.68 25.13 -9.18
CA ILE A 183 -6.63 25.47 -8.19
C ILE A 183 -5.47 24.49 -8.32
N PRO A 184 -4.26 24.82 -7.82
CA PRO A 184 -3.17 23.86 -7.74
C PRO A 184 -3.62 22.58 -7.01
N CYS A 185 -3.39 21.44 -7.63
CA CYS A 185 -3.71 20.13 -7.07
C CYS A 185 -2.47 19.23 -7.12
N ILE A 186 -2.17 18.53 -6.03
CA ILE A 186 -1.15 17.46 -6.03
C ILE A 186 -1.84 16.16 -5.69
N VAL A 187 -1.75 15.19 -6.60
CA VAL A 187 -2.24 13.83 -6.42
C VAL A 187 -1.07 12.90 -6.26
N VAL A 188 -1.01 12.18 -5.14
CA VAL A 188 -0.04 11.13 -4.92
C VAL A 188 -0.64 9.79 -5.31
N THR A 189 0.08 9.03 -6.12
CA THR A 189 -0.27 7.66 -6.48
C THR A 189 0.99 6.83 -6.73
N HIS A 190 0.87 5.51 -6.61
CA HIS A 190 1.89 4.55 -7.06
C HIS A 190 1.57 3.95 -8.43
N ASP A 191 0.41 4.28 -9.00
CA ASP A 191 -0.09 3.74 -10.26
C ASP A 191 0.10 4.76 -11.39
N TYR A 192 0.85 4.38 -12.43
CA TYR A 192 1.11 5.26 -13.57
C TYR A 192 -0.17 5.59 -14.36
N GLU A 193 -1.14 4.67 -14.47
CA GLU A 193 -2.38 4.93 -15.17
C GLU A 193 -3.28 5.93 -14.43
N ASP A 194 -3.27 5.92 -13.09
CA ASP A 194 -3.89 6.99 -12.31
C ASP A 194 -3.23 8.34 -12.61
N ALA A 195 -1.89 8.39 -12.60
CA ALA A 195 -1.16 9.64 -12.85
C ALA A 195 -1.37 10.16 -14.27
N ARG A 196 -1.35 9.28 -15.27
CA ARG A 196 -1.56 9.61 -16.68
C ARG A 196 -2.93 10.21 -16.96
N VAL A 197 -3.97 9.73 -16.28
CA VAL A 197 -5.34 10.24 -16.49
C VAL A 197 -5.63 11.45 -15.61
N LEU A 198 -5.14 11.49 -14.37
CA LEU A 198 -5.49 12.56 -13.42
C LEU A 198 -4.61 13.80 -13.58
N GLY A 199 -3.32 13.63 -13.87
CA GLY A 199 -2.34 14.72 -13.92
C GLY A 199 -2.26 15.39 -15.28
N GLN A 200 -2.26 16.73 -15.29
CA GLN A 200 -1.75 17.51 -16.43
C GLN A 200 -0.23 17.36 -16.56
N GLU A 201 0.45 17.22 -15.42
CA GLU A 201 1.87 16.91 -15.34
C GLU A 201 2.08 15.73 -14.39
N ILE A 202 3.16 15.00 -14.63
CA ILE A 202 3.67 13.95 -13.75
C ILE A 202 5.02 14.38 -13.21
N ALA A 203 5.25 14.16 -11.91
CA ALA A 203 6.58 14.19 -11.32
C ALA A 203 6.91 12.81 -10.75
N VAL A 204 8.01 12.23 -11.20
CA VAL A 204 8.52 10.94 -10.71
C VAL A 204 9.50 11.19 -9.58
N MET A 205 9.29 10.55 -8.44
CA MET A 205 10.06 10.74 -7.22
C MET A 205 10.66 9.44 -6.72
N ASP A 206 11.95 9.47 -6.40
CA ASP A 206 12.69 8.37 -5.78
C ASP A 206 13.46 8.91 -4.58
N ARG A 207 13.39 8.21 -3.44
CA ARG A 207 14.13 8.55 -2.21
C ARG A 207 14.19 10.05 -1.88
N GLY A 208 13.06 10.73 -1.98
CA GLY A 208 12.92 12.13 -1.61
C GLY A 208 13.38 13.16 -2.64
N ILE A 209 13.70 12.74 -3.88
CA ILE A 209 14.17 13.61 -4.97
C ILE A 209 13.28 13.42 -6.19
N ILE A 210 13.00 14.51 -6.92
CA ILE A 210 12.28 14.45 -8.20
C ILE A 210 13.28 14.08 -9.29
N LEU A 211 13.06 12.94 -9.95
CA LEU A 211 13.90 12.44 -11.03
C LEU A 211 13.53 13.04 -12.38
N GLN A 212 12.23 13.22 -12.63
CA GLN A 212 11.71 13.81 -13.86
C GLN A 212 10.35 14.45 -13.59
N ARG A 213 10.07 15.53 -14.33
CA ARG A 213 8.76 16.16 -14.42
C ARG A 213 8.45 16.50 -15.87
N GLY A 214 7.21 16.30 -16.28
CA GLY A 214 6.73 16.69 -17.61
C GLY A 214 5.27 16.28 -17.83
N GLU A 215 4.78 16.47 -19.05
CA GLU A 215 3.49 15.91 -19.45
C GLU A 215 3.54 14.38 -19.44
N PRO A 216 2.43 13.67 -19.16
CA PRO A 216 2.42 12.20 -19.12
C PRO A 216 3.03 11.53 -20.36
N GLU A 217 2.72 12.06 -21.55
CA GLU A 217 3.27 11.55 -22.81
C GLU A 217 4.78 11.80 -22.89
N GLU A 218 5.27 12.97 -22.50
CA GLU A 218 6.70 13.29 -22.48
C GLU A 218 7.47 12.38 -21.52
N VAL A 219 6.96 12.15 -20.30
CA VAL A 219 7.63 11.26 -19.32
C VAL A 219 7.69 9.82 -19.83
N ARG A 220 6.67 9.36 -20.56
CA ARG A 220 6.65 8.04 -21.20
C ARG A 220 7.56 7.94 -22.42
N GLU A 221 7.53 8.96 -23.27
CA GLU A 221 8.24 8.99 -24.55
C GLU A 221 9.69 9.39 -24.43
N ARG A 222 10.09 10.04 -23.32
CA ARG A 222 11.45 10.49 -23.07
C ARG A 222 11.79 10.34 -21.59
N PRO A 223 11.81 9.10 -21.06
CA PRO A 223 12.19 8.89 -19.67
C PRO A 223 13.63 9.38 -19.44
N ALA A 224 13.87 10.09 -18.33
CA ALA A 224 15.16 10.70 -18.03
C ALA A 224 16.23 9.67 -17.68
N ASN A 225 15.83 8.54 -17.10
CA ASN A 225 16.70 7.46 -16.72
C ASN A 225 15.93 6.13 -16.69
N ARG A 226 16.66 5.04 -16.44
CA ARG A 226 16.12 3.68 -16.35
C ARG A 226 15.01 3.56 -15.30
N PHE A 227 15.14 4.23 -14.16
CA PHE A 227 14.11 4.18 -13.11
C PHE A 227 12.79 4.75 -13.61
N VAL A 228 12.82 5.92 -14.25
CA VAL A 228 11.60 6.53 -14.81
C VAL A 228 11.00 5.64 -15.90
N ALA A 229 11.84 5.09 -16.78
CA ALA A 229 11.38 4.18 -17.84
C ALA A 229 10.66 2.93 -17.28
N GLN A 230 11.24 2.29 -16.26
CA GLN A 230 10.63 1.15 -15.59
C GLN A 230 9.33 1.52 -14.91
N PHE A 231 9.26 2.70 -14.28
CA PHE A 231 8.08 3.16 -13.57
C PHE A 231 6.88 3.43 -14.50
N VAL A 232 7.14 4.01 -15.68
CA VAL A 232 6.10 4.25 -16.72
C VAL A 232 5.86 3.02 -17.62
N GLY A 233 6.55 1.91 -17.36
CA GLY A 233 6.34 0.64 -18.04
C GLY A 233 6.90 0.57 -19.47
N THR A 234 7.97 1.31 -19.76
CA THR A 234 8.68 1.25 -21.06
C THR A 234 10.05 0.59 -20.90
N ASN A 235 10.56 -0.05 -21.97
CA ASN A 235 11.88 -0.67 -21.93
C ASN A 235 12.98 0.40 -22.03
N TRP A 236 14.13 0.12 -21.40
CA TRP A 236 15.31 0.96 -21.42
C TRP A 236 16.55 0.09 -21.56
N VAL A 237 17.27 0.28 -22.68
CA VAL A 237 18.38 -0.58 -23.08
C VAL A 237 19.56 0.30 -23.49
N ALA A 238 20.77 0.00 -22.99
CA ALA A 238 21.97 0.66 -23.51
C ALA A 238 22.24 0.18 -24.95
N ASP A 239 22.57 1.08 -25.87
CA ASP A 239 22.94 0.75 -27.25
C ASP A 239 24.43 0.44 -27.31
N ASP A 240 24.78 -0.84 -27.27
CA ASP A 240 26.15 -1.37 -27.32
C ASP A 240 26.72 -1.46 -28.76
N GLN A 241 25.90 -1.28 -29.80
CA GLN A 241 26.33 -1.43 -31.19
C GLN A 241 26.88 -0.16 -31.85
N VAL A 242 27.05 0.93 -31.09
CA VAL A 242 27.68 2.16 -31.58
C VAL A 242 28.96 2.42 -30.79
N SER A 243 30.03 1.70 -31.11
CA SER A 243 31.32 1.82 -30.39
C SER A 243 32.28 2.89 -30.95
N GLU A 244 31.96 3.58 -32.06
CA GLU A 244 32.96 4.44 -32.75
C GLU A 244 32.59 5.93 -32.88
N ALA A 245 31.42 6.41 -32.42
CA ALA A 245 30.97 7.79 -32.70
C ALA A 245 30.47 8.60 -31.49
N CYS A 246 30.54 8.08 -30.27
CA CYS A 246 30.21 8.83 -29.06
C CYS A 246 31.50 9.16 -28.28
N GLY A 247 31.64 10.40 -27.82
CA GLY A 247 32.75 10.78 -26.94
C GLY A 247 32.72 9.95 -25.66
N GLU A 248 33.87 9.87 -24.95
CA GLU A 248 34.09 8.99 -23.78
C GLU A 248 33.07 9.14 -22.62
N GLU A 249 32.17 10.13 -22.66
CA GLU A 249 31.15 10.41 -21.62
C GLU A 249 29.69 10.22 -22.06
N GLU A 250 29.42 9.84 -23.32
CA GLU A 250 28.06 9.73 -23.86
C GLU A 250 27.64 8.28 -24.13
N THR A 251 26.58 7.81 -23.48
CA THR A 251 25.96 6.50 -23.70
C THR A 251 24.70 6.67 -24.53
N ARG A 252 24.60 5.94 -25.64
CA ARG A 252 23.34 5.83 -26.40
C ARG A 252 22.41 4.86 -25.71
N VAL A 253 21.13 5.21 -25.66
CA VAL A 253 20.07 4.42 -25.04
C VAL A 253 18.92 4.26 -26.02
N LEU A 254 18.35 3.07 -26.04
CA LEU A 254 17.16 2.69 -26.77
C LEU A 254 15.98 2.56 -25.78
N SER A 255 14.83 3.13 -26.12
CA SER A 255 13.56 2.89 -25.42
C SER A 255 12.47 2.48 -26.40
N PHE A 256 11.62 1.57 -25.97
CA PHE A 256 10.48 1.11 -26.75
C PHE A 256 9.41 0.54 -25.81
N ASP A 257 8.16 0.67 -26.25
CA ASP A 257 7.02 0.18 -25.50
C ASP A 257 6.89 -1.36 -25.61
N PRO A 258 6.44 -2.07 -24.55
CA PRO A 258 6.37 -3.53 -24.55
C PRO A 258 5.53 -4.13 -25.68
N TRP A 259 4.49 -3.44 -26.16
CA TRP A 259 3.62 -3.94 -27.24
C TRP A 259 4.22 -3.82 -28.64
N HIS A 260 5.33 -3.09 -28.81
CA HIS A 260 6.09 -3.08 -30.07
C HIS A 260 7.11 -4.22 -30.14
N ALA A 261 7.32 -4.94 -29.04
CA ALA A 261 8.23 -6.08 -28.97
C ALA A 261 7.60 -7.33 -29.60
N VAL A 262 8.27 -7.87 -30.61
CA VAL A 262 7.90 -9.15 -31.22
C VAL A 262 8.70 -10.25 -30.55
N VAL A 263 8.01 -11.24 -29.98
CA VAL A 263 8.62 -12.37 -29.26
C VAL A 263 8.57 -13.61 -30.14
N THR A 264 9.72 -14.24 -30.34
CA THR A 264 9.91 -15.44 -31.18
C THR A 264 10.84 -16.44 -30.49
N ARG A 265 10.83 -17.71 -30.88
CA ARG A 265 11.80 -18.71 -30.38
C ARG A 265 13.11 -18.71 -31.17
N GLU A 266 13.03 -18.35 -32.45
CA GLU A 266 14.18 -18.24 -33.35
C GLU A 266 14.40 -16.79 -33.76
N PRO A 267 15.67 -16.36 -33.93
CA PRO A 267 15.96 -14.99 -34.36
C PRO A 267 15.39 -14.73 -35.75
N VAL A 268 14.61 -13.65 -35.86
CA VAL A 268 14.06 -13.16 -37.14
C VAL A 268 15.03 -12.18 -37.80
N SER A 269 14.82 -11.77 -39.05
CA SER A 269 15.65 -10.68 -39.62
C SER A 269 15.11 -9.32 -39.15
N ALA A 270 15.53 -8.86 -37.97
CA ALA A 270 15.21 -7.53 -37.43
C ALA A 270 16.50 -6.76 -37.12
N GLU A 271 16.46 -5.42 -37.25
CA GLU A 271 17.63 -4.56 -37.03
C GLU A 271 18.13 -4.59 -35.57
N ARG A 272 17.24 -4.79 -34.59
CA ARG A 272 17.58 -4.86 -33.16
C ARG A 272 16.93 -6.06 -32.48
N GLN A 273 17.75 -6.84 -31.78
CA GLN A 273 17.35 -8.09 -31.17
C GLN A 273 18.05 -8.34 -29.83
N TRP A 274 17.31 -8.96 -28.92
CA TRP A 274 17.80 -9.36 -27.62
C TRP A 274 17.35 -10.78 -27.32
N ARG A 275 18.28 -11.61 -26.86
CA ARG A 275 17.98 -12.96 -26.41
C ARG A 275 17.79 -12.95 -24.91
N GLY A 276 16.86 -13.76 -24.44
CA GLY A 276 16.66 -13.98 -23.03
C GLY A 276 15.72 -15.14 -22.75
N ARG A 277 15.49 -15.38 -21.48
CA ARG A 277 14.63 -16.43 -20.96
C ARG A 277 13.44 -15.80 -20.25
N ILE A 278 12.25 -16.33 -20.50
CA ILE A 278 11.04 -15.87 -19.81
C ILE A 278 11.18 -16.17 -18.32
N ARG A 279 11.26 -15.12 -17.50
CA ARG A 279 11.29 -15.19 -16.04
C ARG A 279 9.89 -15.32 -15.46
N ASP A 280 8.95 -14.54 -15.99
CA ASP A 280 7.58 -14.49 -15.49
C ASP A 280 6.61 -14.10 -16.60
N ARG A 281 5.33 -14.40 -16.42
CA ARG A 281 4.25 -14.03 -17.35
C ARG A 281 2.97 -13.70 -16.60
N ALA A 282 2.22 -12.71 -17.09
CA ALA A 282 0.92 -12.37 -16.55
C ALA A 282 -0.02 -11.87 -17.65
N LEU A 283 -1.32 -12.17 -17.51
CA LEU A 283 -2.35 -11.57 -18.34
C LEU A 283 -2.47 -10.09 -18.00
N TYR A 284 -2.30 -9.23 -19.01
CA TYR A 284 -2.40 -7.78 -18.90
C TYR A 284 -3.42 -7.28 -19.92
N GLY A 285 -4.68 -7.16 -19.50
CA GLY A 285 -5.80 -6.88 -20.40
C GLY A 285 -5.99 -8.01 -21.42
N HIS A 286 -5.79 -7.70 -22.71
CA HIS A 286 -5.92 -8.66 -23.81
C HIS A 286 -4.57 -9.21 -24.32
N ALA A 287 -3.47 -8.84 -23.66
CA ALA A 287 -2.11 -9.28 -23.99
C ALA A 287 -1.54 -10.16 -22.86
N LEU A 288 -0.60 -11.03 -23.21
CA LEU A 288 0.25 -11.72 -22.25
C LEU A 288 1.53 -10.92 -22.09
N ARG A 289 1.74 -10.30 -20.93
CA ARG A 289 2.99 -9.64 -20.59
C ARG A 289 4.01 -10.68 -20.18
N LEU A 290 5.19 -10.60 -20.79
CA LEU A 290 6.34 -11.44 -20.51
C LEU A 290 7.44 -10.59 -19.90
N TRP A 291 8.00 -11.04 -18.77
CA TRP A 291 9.26 -10.53 -18.25
C TRP A 291 10.38 -11.47 -18.68
N VAL A 292 11.34 -10.95 -19.42
CA VAL A 292 12.42 -11.72 -20.02
C VAL A 292 13.75 -11.28 -19.41
N ASP A 293 14.44 -12.22 -18.79
CA ASP A 293 15.79 -12.03 -18.28
C ASP A 293 16.79 -12.42 -19.37
N GLY A 294 17.67 -11.52 -19.76
CA GLY A 294 18.71 -11.76 -20.74
C GLY A 294 19.91 -10.86 -20.48
N ASP A 295 20.67 -10.54 -21.53
CA ASP A 295 21.75 -9.54 -21.45
C ASP A 295 21.23 -8.20 -20.91
N VAL A 296 19.97 -7.88 -21.25
CA VAL A 296 19.21 -6.76 -20.72
C VAL A 296 17.82 -7.26 -20.33
N PRO A 297 17.33 -6.98 -19.12
CA PRO A 297 15.98 -7.39 -18.73
C PRO A 297 14.94 -6.56 -19.48
N LEU A 298 13.98 -7.25 -20.10
CA LEU A 298 12.98 -6.66 -20.99
C LEU A 298 11.57 -7.10 -20.62
N ILE A 299 10.61 -6.27 -21.02
CA ILE A 299 9.17 -6.53 -20.92
C ILE A 299 8.59 -6.53 -22.32
N ALA A 300 7.80 -7.55 -22.67
CA ALA A 300 7.13 -7.65 -23.97
C ALA A 300 5.65 -8.00 -23.78
N ASP A 301 4.75 -7.32 -24.49
CA ASP A 301 3.32 -7.58 -24.47
C ASP A 301 2.92 -8.35 -25.73
N VAL A 302 2.63 -9.64 -25.58
CA VAL A 302 2.27 -10.54 -26.68
C VAL A 302 0.76 -10.51 -26.90
N SER A 303 0.33 -10.14 -28.11
CA SER A 303 -1.09 -10.08 -28.45
C SER A 303 -1.77 -11.45 -28.45
N SER A 304 -3.08 -11.47 -28.22
CA SER A 304 -3.89 -12.70 -28.26
C SER A 304 -3.86 -13.43 -29.62
N HIS A 305 -3.58 -12.74 -30.73
CA HIS A 305 -3.39 -13.37 -32.03
C HIS A 305 -2.14 -14.26 -32.03
N THR A 306 -1.01 -13.71 -31.56
CA THR A 306 0.27 -14.43 -31.47
C THR A 306 0.20 -15.61 -30.52
N LEU A 307 -0.59 -15.50 -29.44
CA LEU A 307 -0.81 -16.59 -28.47
C LEU A 307 -1.60 -17.78 -29.02
N ARG A 308 -2.37 -17.61 -30.10
CA ARG A 308 -3.09 -18.74 -30.74
C ARG A 308 -2.15 -19.67 -31.50
N GLU A 309 -1.07 -19.11 -32.02
CA GLU A 309 -0.10 -19.81 -32.85
C GLU A 309 1.11 -20.27 -32.02
N ASN A 310 1.40 -19.60 -30.91
CA ASN A 310 2.56 -19.87 -30.07
C ASN A 310 2.21 -19.84 -28.58
N SER A 311 2.69 -20.83 -27.81
CA SER A 311 2.69 -20.77 -26.34
C SER A 311 4.05 -20.29 -25.81
N PHE A 312 3.99 -19.45 -24.78
CA PHE A 312 5.16 -18.90 -24.09
C PHE A 312 5.07 -19.22 -22.60
N GLU A 313 5.94 -20.10 -22.12
CA GLU A 313 6.00 -20.57 -20.73
C GLU A 313 7.19 -19.97 -19.98
N VAL A 314 7.08 -19.90 -18.65
CA VAL A 314 8.23 -19.51 -17.82
C VAL A 314 9.37 -20.52 -18.03
N GLY A 315 10.57 -20.01 -18.29
CA GLY A 315 11.75 -20.80 -18.60
C GLY A 315 12.04 -20.98 -20.10
N ASP A 316 11.12 -20.61 -21.00
CA ASP A 316 11.36 -20.66 -22.45
C ASP A 316 12.46 -19.66 -22.85
N ASP A 317 13.38 -20.11 -23.72
CA ASP A 317 14.33 -19.23 -24.39
C ASP A 317 13.64 -18.53 -25.58
N VAL A 318 13.73 -17.21 -25.61
CA VAL A 318 13.07 -16.35 -26.58
C VAL A 318 14.01 -15.29 -27.13
N CYS A 319 13.70 -14.83 -28.34
CA CYS A 319 14.27 -13.66 -28.97
C CYS A 319 13.22 -12.56 -29.01
N ILE A 320 13.56 -11.40 -28.46
CA ILE A 320 12.78 -10.17 -28.58
C ILE A 320 13.38 -9.37 -29.72
N SER A 321 12.55 -8.99 -30.68
CA SER A 321 12.93 -8.09 -31.78
C SER A 321 12.00 -6.90 -31.83
N VAL A 322 12.55 -5.73 -32.15
CA VAL A 322 11.79 -4.49 -32.31
C VAL A 322 12.21 -3.83 -33.61
N ALA A 323 11.23 -3.37 -34.40
CA ALA A 323 11.48 -2.63 -35.62
C ALA A 323 12.00 -1.22 -35.29
N SER A 324 12.95 -0.71 -36.08
CA SER A 324 13.66 0.54 -35.75
C SER A 324 12.76 1.77 -35.68
N GLU A 325 11.64 1.79 -36.41
CA GLU A 325 10.62 2.84 -36.32
C GLU A 325 9.91 2.91 -34.96
N HIS A 326 9.97 1.84 -34.17
CA HIS A 326 9.39 1.77 -32.82
C HIS A 326 10.42 2.00 -31.71
N ILE A 327 11.69 2.16 -32.08
CA ILE A 327 12.79 2.40 -31.15
C ILE A 327 13.07 3.88 -31.09
N ARG A 328 12.96 4.45 -29.89
CA ARG A 328 13.38 5.81 -29.59
C ARG A 328 14.82 5.77 -29.11
N GLN A 329 15.68 6.60 -29.70
CA GLN A 329 17.09 6.69 -29.35
C GLN A 329 17.39 7.99 -28.62
N TYR A 330 18.16 7.91 -27.55
CA TYR A 330 18.63 9.06 -26.79
C TYR A 330 20.14 8.97 -26.58
N VAL A 331 20.77 10.12 -26.43
CA VAL A 331 22.12 10.21 -25.89
C VAL A 331 21.96 10.67 -24.45
N THR A 332 22.38 9.83 -23.51
CA THR A 332 22.50 10.23 -22.11
C THR A 332 23.98 10.36 -21.77
N ARG A 333 24.34 11.31 -20.92
CA ARG A 333 25.68 11.29 -20.33
C ARG A 333 25.76 10.15 -19.34
N ALA A 334 26.84 9.40 -19.34
CA ALA A 334 27.10 8.38 -18.33
C ALA A 334 27.26 9.06 -16.97
N GLN A 335 26.14 9.30 -16.28
CA GLN A 335 26.16 9.79 -14.92
C GLN A 335 26.49 8.61 -14.01
N SER A 336 27.54 8.74 -13.20
CA SER A 336 27.84 7.75 -12.18
C SER A 336 26.64 7.60 -11.22
N ALA A 337 26.46 6.42 -10.60
CA ALA A 337 25.38 6.19 -9.62
C ALA A 337 25.40 7.17 -8.42
N ASP A 338 26.49 7.92 -8.24
CA ASP A 338 26.62 9.02 -7.26
C ASP A 338 26.35 10.42 -7.85
N GLU A 339 26.37 10.60 -9.17
CA GLU A 339 26.00 11.84 -9.89
C GLU A 339 24.52 11.92 -10.27
N GLU A 340 23.84 10.77 -10.45
CA GLU A 340 22.36 10.69 -10.47
C GLU A 340 21.73 11.38 -9.24
N ARG A 341 22.49 11.49 -8.14
CA ARG A 341 22.10 12.11 -6.87
C ARG A 341 22.34 13.63 -6.80
N ARG A 342 23.17 14.22 -7.67
CA ARG A 342 23.61 15.63 -7.58
C ARG A 342 23.00 16.54 -8.65
N ASP A 343 22.73 16.03 -9.85
CA ASP A 343 22.32 16.84 -11.01
C ASP A 343 20.80 17.03 -11.19
N ALA A 344 19.96 16.42 -10.37
CA ALA A 344 18.50 16.65 -10.37
C ALA A 344 18.08 18.09 -9.94
N SER A 345 19.05 18.95 -9.61
CA SER A 345 18.83 20.34 -9.20
C SER A 345 18.77 21.35 -10.36
N ILE A 346 18.99 20.93 -11.62
CA ILE A 346 19.07 21.85 -12.77
C ILE A 346 18.28 21.34 -13.98
N PHE A 347 16.96 21.16 -13.85
CA PHE A 347 16.06 21.27 -15.01
C PHE A 347 14.72 21.87 -14.55
N VAL A 348 14.74 23.17 -14.24
CA VAL A 348 13.52 24.00 -14.24
C VAL A 348 13.56 24.76 -15.57
N ARG A 349 12.73 24.36 -16.53
CA ARG A 349 12.43 25.24 -17.66
C ARG A 349 11.55 26.37 -17.14
N ASP A 350 12.14 27.53 -16.92
CA ASP A 350 11.42 28.80 -16.86
C ASP A 350 11.16 29.25 -18.29
N GLU A 351 9.93 29.09 -18.79
CA GLU A 351 9.30 30.02 -19.74
C GLU A 351 7.81 29.68 -19.93
N PRO A 352 6.87 30.62 -19.64
CA PRO A 352 5.47 30.41 -19.94
C PRO A 352 5.17 30.85 -21.39
N SER A 353 4.67 29.95 -22.22
CA SER A 353 4.05 30.35 -23.49
C SER A 353 2.70 31.00 -23.21
N GLU A 354 2.60 32.31 -23.45
CA GLU A 354 1.34 33.06 -23.46
C GLU A 354 0.35 32.43 -24.46
N LYS A 355 -0.71 31.83 -23.94
CA LYS A 355 -2.00 31.78 -24.63
C LYS A 355 -3.06 32.33 -23.68
N GLN A 356 -3.43 33.58 -23.94
CA GLN A 356 -4.59 34.22 -23.32
C GLN A 356 -5.85 33.44 -23.68
N THR A 357 -6.48 32.82 -22.68
CA THR A 357 -7.86 32.38 -22.77
C THR A 357 -8.65 33.19 -21.74
N GLN A 358 -9.62 33.98 -22.23
CA GLN A 358 -10.51 34.81 -21.42
C GLN A 358 -11.26 33.94 -20.39
N VAL A 359 -11.01 34.18 -19.10
CA VAL A 359 -11.79 33.63 -18.01
C VAL A 359 -12.91 34.60 -17.67
N GLY A 360 -14.15 34.09 -17.70
CA GLY A 360 -15.37 34.82 -17.41
C GLY A 360 -15.39 35.41 -16.00
N GLU A 361 -15.81 36.66 -15.93
CA GLU A 361 -16.05 37.40 -14.70
C GLU A 361 -17.24 36.81 -13.93
N LEU A 362 -16.98 36.29 -12.74
CA LEU A 362 -17.94 36.38 -11.64
C LEU A 362 -17.16 36.50 -10.33
N TRP A 363 -17.68 37.36 -9.46
CA TRP A 363 -17.27 37.61 -8.07
C TRP A 363 -16.23 38.72 -7.77
N ARG A 364 -16.75 39.87 -7.28
CA ARG A 364 -16.00 40.88 -6.49
C ARG A 364 -16.50 40.86 -5.04
N PRO A 365 -15.63 40.91 -4.00
CA PRO A 365 -16.07 41.02 -2.62
C PRO A 365 -16.13 42.50 -2.17
N ALA A 366 -17.20 42.86 -1.46
CA ALA A 366 -17.35 44.17 -0.81
C ALA A 366 -16.95 44.11 0.68
N SER A 367 -15.97 44.96 1.02
CA SER A 367 -15.77 45.73 2.27
C SER A 367 -15.85 45.09 3.67
N ARG A 368 -14.66 44.99 4.28
CA ARG A 368 -14.22 45.57 5.58
C ARG A 368 -15.27 45.76 6.70
N ILE A 369 -15.15 45.03 7.82
CA ILE A 369 -15.44 45.55 9.18
C ILE A 369 -14.44 44.99 10.22
N ARG A 370 -14.16 45.84 11.22
CA ARG A 370 -13.11 45.87 12.25
C ARG A 370 -13.09 44.72 13.28
N PHE A 371 -11.86 44.47 13.75
CA PHE A 371 -11.45 43.71 14.93
C PHE A 371 -12.11 44.19 16.24
N LEU A 372 -12.48 43.22 17.10
CA LEU A 372 -12.33 43.34 18.55
C LEU A 372 -11.72 42.05 19.13
N ARG A 373 -10.68 42.22 19.95
CA ARG A 373 -9.96 41.19 20.70
C ARG A 373 -10.63 40.97 22.06
N SER A 374 -10.60 39.73 22.56
CA SER A 374 -10.09 39.32 23.90
C SER A 374 -10.70 37.94 24.31
N PRO A 375 -10.26 37.28 25.40
CA PRO A 375 -9.41 36.09 25.32
C PRO A 375 -10.01 34.87 26.05
N LEU A 376 -9.22 33.80 26.19
CA LEU A 376 -9.49 32.52 26.87
C LEU A 376 -10.20 31.50 25.94
N THR A 377 -9.74 30.28 25.73
CA THR A 377 -9.13 29.37 26.70
C THR A 377 -8.29 28.31 25.98
N ALA A 378 -7.35 27.76 26.73
CA ALA A 378 -6.28 26.87 26.31
C ALA A 378 -6.71 25.40 26.13
N ALA A 379 -5.79 24.67 25.50
CA ALA A 379 -5.54 23.22 25.58
C ALA A 379 -6.50 22.29 24.83
N VAL A 380 -6.04 21.74 23.69
CA VAL A 380 -5.65 20.31 23.55
C VAL A 380 -4.67 20.21 22.36
N ALA A 381 -3.46 19.72 22.62
CA ALA A 381 -2.47 19.33 21.61
C ALA A 381 -1.82 18.01 22.06
N LEU A 382 -1.42 17.18 21.09
CA LEU A 382 -0.92 15.79 21.14
C LEU A 382 -2.05 14.77 21.35
N ILE A 383 -2.24 13.73 20.51
CA ILE A 383 -1.24 12.79 19.97
C ILE A 383 -1.63 12.37 18.53
N ALA A 384 -0.68 12.42 17.58
CA ALA A 384 -0.77 11.72 16.30
C ALA A 384 0.63 11.29 15.86
N ALA A 385 0.98 10.02 16.11
CA ALA A 385 2.05 9.30 15.40
C ALA A 385 2.11 7.84 15.88
N VAL A 386 1.40 6.91 15.24
CA VAL A 386 1.89 5.56 14.90
C VAL A 386 1.12 5.11 13.66
N GLY A 387 1.82 4.85 12.56
CA GLY A 387 1.27 4.29 11.32
C GLY A 387 1.60 2.80 11.21
N VAL A 388 0.65 2.00 10.74
CA VAL A 388 0.85 0.58 10.41
C VAL A 388 0.39 0.33 8.97
N GLY A 389 1.34 0.18 8.06
CA GLY A 389 1.14 -0.46 6.76
C GLY A 389 1.41 -1.96 6.88
N ALA A 390 0.54 -2.78 6.26
CA ALA A 390 0.82 -4.19 6.06
C ALA A 390 1.71 -4.36 4.81
N SER A 391 2.98 -4.72 5.02
CA SER A 391 3.93 -5.05 3.95
C SER A 391 3.84 -6.53 3.60
N VAL A 392 3.65 -6.88 2.32
CA VAL A 392 4.01 -8.21 1.82
C VAL A 392 5.52 -8.32 1.94
N THR A 393 5.99 -9.17 2.84
CA THR A 393 7.41 -9.39 3.04
C THR A 393 7.78 -10.60 2.18
N THR A 394 8.80 -10.50 1.34
CA THR A 394 9.39 -11.66 0.65
C THR A 394 10.71 -11.94 1.32
N TYR A 395 10.89 -13.16 1.84
CA TYR A 395 12.17 -13.58 2.41
C TYR A 395 13.04 -14.17 1.30
N SER A 396 14.16 -13.51 0.96
CA SER A 396 15.21 -14.09 0.11
C SER A 396 16.55 -14.01 0.83
N HIS A 397 17.13 -15.17 1.16
CA HIS A 397 18.47 -15.22 1.75
C HIS A 397 19.51 -15.17 0.62
N ALA A 398 20.13 -14.00 0.40
CA ALA A 398 21.26 -13.89 -0.52
C ALA A 398 22.35 -12.98 0.07
N GLN A 399 23.21 -13.53 0.95
CA GLN A 399 24.56 -13.00 1.18
C GLN A 399 25.53 -14.12 1.57
N GLY A 400 26.60 -14.25 0.77
CA GLY A 400 27.93 -14.67 1.23
C GLY A 400 28.30 -16.15 1.10
N ALA A 401 28.53 -16.64 -0.13
CA ALA A 401 29.43 -17.78 -0.34
C ALA A 401 30.25 -17.55 -1.62
N GLY A 402 31.57 -17.59 -1.47
CA GLY A 402 32.52 -17.34 -2.54
C GLY A 402 32.43 -18.35 -3.69
N ALA A 403 33.01 -17.96 -4.81
CA ALA A 403 33.19 -18.79 -5.99
C ALA A 403 33.73 -20.20 -5.64
N ASN A 404 32.90 -21.24 -5.80
CA ASN A 404 33.21 -22.48 -6.50
C ASN A 404 32.16 -23.58 -6.25
N GLN A 405 31.61 -24.08 -7.37
CA GLN A 405 31.16 -25.45 -7.70
C GLN A 405 29.73 -25.48 -8.25
N ALA A 406 29.65 -25.92 -9.51
CA ALA A 406 28.42 -26.25 -10.22
C ALA A 406 27.72 -27.45 -9.55
N GLY A 407 26.79 -27.17 -8.64
CA GLY A 407 25.79 -28.11 -8.16
C GLY A 407 24.42 -27.47 -8.37
N HIS A 408 23.48 -28.19 -9.00
CA HIS A 408 22.13 -27.68 -9.26
C HIS A 408 21.43 -27.29 -7.95
N SER A 409 21.17 -26.00 -7.76
CA SER A 409 20.37 -25.49 -6.65
C SER A 409 18.88 -25.68 -6.94
N THR A 410 18.12 -26.23 -6.00
CA THR A 410 16.66 -26.41 -6.10
C THR A 410 15.95 -25.38 -5.24
N THR A 411 15.02 -24.62 -5.82
CA THR A 411 14.23 -23.64 -5.07
C THR A 411 12.81 -24.16 -4.88
N LEU A 412 12.34 -24.17 -3.63
CA LEU A 412 10.95 -24.45 -3.27
C LEU A 412 10.18 -23.16 -3.08
N THR A 413 8.96 -23.12 -3.60
CA THR A 413 8.03 -21.99 -3.39
C THR A 413 7.02 -22.31 -2.30
N ALA A 414 6.98 -21.47 -1.26
CA ALA A 414 6.07 -21.62 -0.13
C ALA A 414 5.15 -20.41 0.02
N PHE A 415 3.88 -20.67 0.24
CA PHE A 415 2.86 -19.65 0.48
C PHE A 415 2.32 -19.77 1.89
N VAL A 416 2.47 -18.70 2.66
CA VAL A 416 2.34 -18.79 4.12
C VAL A 416 1.42 -17.69 4.65
N ALA A 417 0.50 -18.07 5.51
CA ALA A 417 -0.35 -17.13 6.22
C ALA A 417 0.52 -16.12 7.01
N ALA A 418 0.19 -14.83 6.89
CA ALA A 418 1.00 -13.75 7.45
C ALA A 418 1.26 -13.87 8.97
N ASN A 419 0.37 -14.52 9.72
CA ASN A 419 0.54 -14.77 11.15
C ASN A 419 1.70 -15.74 11.45
N ALA A 420 2.08 -16.62 10.52
CA ALA A 420 3.14 -17.61 10.70
C ALA A 420 4.50 -17.17 10.15
N THR A 421 4.69 -15.87 9.84
CA THR A 421 5.90 -15.36 9.16
C THR A 421 7.20 -15.70 9.90
N ASP A 422 7.32 -15.28 11.16
CA ASP A 422 8.53 -15.44 11.95
C ASP A 422 8.89 -16.90 12.25
N PRO A 423 7.98 -17.76 12.75
CA PRO A 423 8.31 -19.18 12.96
C PRO A 423 8.63 -19.90 11.66
N PHE A 424 8.00 -19.53 10.54
CA PHE A 424 8.28 -20.17 9.25
C PHE A 424 9.67 -19.79 8.72
N ASN A 425 10.10 -18.54 8.87
CA ASN A 425 11.48 -18.12 8.53
C ASN A 425 12.53 -18.92 9.31
N ALA A 426 12.31 -19.15 10.61
CA ALA A 426 13.20 -19.99 11.42
C ALA A 426 13.22 -21.45 10.95
N ILE A 427 12.08 -21.97 10.47
CA ILE A 427 11.99 -23.30 9.88
C ILE A 427 12.73 -23.36 8.54
N ILE A 428 12.58 -22.36 7.67
CA ILE A 428 13.34 -22.25 6.41
C ILE A 428 14.83 -22.34 6.71
N GLN A 429 15.34 -21.49 7.61
CA GLN A 429 16.76 -21.47 7.95
C GLN A 429 17.25 -22.84 8.45
N ALA A 430 16.48 -23.49 9.33
CA ALA A 430 16.86 -24.79 9.87
C ALA A 430 16.73 -25.94 8.83
N PHE A 431 15.90 -25.77 7.81
CA PHE A 431 15.73 -26.72 6.71
C PHE A 431 16.86 -26.57 5.68
N GLU A 432 17.14 -25.36 5.22
CA GLU A 432 18.23 -25.06 4.27
C GLU A 432 19.61 -25.48 4.82
N GLN A 433 19.84 -25.30 6.13
CA GLN A 433 21.05 -25.81 6.79
C GLN A 433 21.22 -27.34 6.72
N ARG A 434 20.11 -28.08 6.65
CA ARG A 434 20.10 -29.55 6.59
C ARG A 434 20.08 -30.08 5.15
N HIS A 435 19.70 -29.24 4.20
CA HIS A 435 19.51 -29.57 2.80
C HIS A 435 20.37 -28.64 1.94
N SER A 436 21.68 -28.94 1.85
CA SER A 436 22.63 -28.17 1.05
C SER A 436 22.19 -28.10 -0.42
N GLY A 437 22.11 -26.89 -0.97
CA GLY A 437 21.66 -26.65 -2.34
C GLY A 437 20.14 -26.56 -2.50
N VAL A 438 19.37 -26.58 -1.42
CA VAL A 438 17.93 -26.30 -1.43
C VAL A 438 17.65 -24.94 -0.82
N PHE A 439 16.87 -24.12 -1.51
CA PHE A 439 16.45 -22.78 -1.05
C PHE A 439 14.92 -22.73 -0.98
N ILE A 440 14.35 -21.99 -0.02
CA ILE A 440 12.90 -21.80 0.09
C ILE A 440 12.57 -20.33 -0.10
N GLN A 441 11.79 -20.04 -1.15
CA GLN A 441 11.22 -18.72 -1.39
C GLN A 441 9.80 -18.68 -0.81
N ALA A 442 9.62 -17.91 0.27
CA ALA A 442 8.33 -17.77 0.94
C ALA A 442 7.65 -16.43 0.63
N SER A 443 6.36 -16.51 0.30
CA SER A 443 5.45 -15.37 0.13
C SER A 443 4.45 -15.34 1.28
N TYR A 444 4.40 -14.22 2.00
CA TYR A 444 3.51 -14.04 3.16
C TYR A 444 2.33 -13.15 2.79
N THR A 445 1.12 -13.72 2.78
CA THR A 445 -0.10 -12.99 2.39
C THR A 445 -1.34 -13.51 3.13
N GLY A 446 -2.49 -12.86 2.92
CA GLY A 446 -3.76 -13.27 3.49
C GLY A 446 -4.28 -14.55 2.84
N THR A 447 -4.95 -15.40 3.63
CA THR A 447 -5.39 -16.75 3.22
C THR A 447 -6.28 -16.77 1.96
N GLN A 448 -7.04 -15.70 1.68
CA GLN A 448 -7.90 -15.61 0.49
C GLN A 448 -7.10 -15.48 -0.80
N ILE A 449 -6.01 -14.71 -0.79
CA ILE A 449 -5.12 -14.50 -1.94
C ILE A 449 -4.45 -15.83 -2.33
N LEU A 450 -4.15 -16.66 -1.32
CA LEU A 450 -3.53 -17.97 -1.51
C LEU A 450 -4.43 -18.96 -2.24
N GLN A 451 -5.74 -18.96 -1.96
CA GLN A 451 -6.69 -19.80 -2.69
C GLN A 451 -6.77 -19.39 -4.16
N THR A 452 -6.84 -18.09 -4.44
CA THR A 452 -6.89 -17.56 -5.80
C THR A 452 -5.63 -17.95 -6.59
N GLN A 453 -4.45 -17.88 -5.96
CA GLN A 453 -3.19 -18.28 -6.58
C GLN A 453 -3.13 -19.78 -6.91
N LEU A 454 -3.61 -20.64 -6.01
CA LEU A 454 -3.67 -22.08 -6.24
C LEU A 454 -4.66 -22.45 -7.36
N GLN A 455 -5.82 -21.79 -7.42
CA GLN A 455 -6.81 -21.98 -8.51
C GLN A 455 -6.28 -21.50 -9.86
N GLN A 456 -5.38 -20.51 -9.86
CA GLN A 456 -4.71 -19.99 -11.06
C GLN A 456 -3.48 -20.83 -11.48
N GLY A 457 -3.16 -21.91 -10.76
CA GLY A 457 -2.08 -22.82 -11.11
C GLY A 457 -0.68 -22.29 -10.79
N ALA A 458 -0.54 -21.47 -9.75
CA ALA A 458 0.77 -21.02 -9.28
C ALA A 458 1.68 -22.24 -8.95
N PRO A 459 2.98 -22.21 -9.32
CA PRO A 459 3.91 -23.31 -9.11
C PRO A 459 4.31 -23.37 -7.63
N ASP A 460 3.40 -23.86 -6.79
CA ASP A 460 3.54 -23.84 -5.34
C ASP A 460 3.96 -25.21 -4.83
N ASP A 461 5.07 -25.28 -4.10
CA ASP A 461 5.52 -26.51 -3.46
C ASP A 461 4.80 -26.76 -2.13
N LEU A 462 4.42 -25.70 -1.43
CA LEU A 462 3.86 -25.79 -0.08
C LEU A 462 2.94 -24.62 0.26
N PHE A 463 1.82 -24.92 0.92
CA PHE A 463 0.86 -23.91 1.39
C PHE A 463 0.60 -24.04 2.89
N LEU A 464 0.51 -22.91 3.59
CA LEU A 464 0.15 -22.81 5.00
C LEU A 464 -0.98 -21.78 5.21
N SER A 465 -2.13 -22.26 5.68
CA SER A 465 -3.36 -21.51 5.93
C SER A 465 -3.63 -21.32 7.43
N ALA A 466 -4.18 -20.18 7.82
CA ALA A 466 -4.78 -19.99 9.15
C ALA A 466 -6.31 -20.23 9.16
N ASP A 467 -6.92 -20.58 8.02
CA ASP A 467 -8.37 -20.74 7.87
C ASP A 467 -8.72 -22.16 7.39
N LEU A 468 -9.46 -22.90 8.24
CA LEU A 468 -9.91 -24.26 7.95
C LEU A 468 -10.94 -24.31 6.80
N SER A 469 -11.82 -23.31 6.68
CA SER A 469 -12.82 -23.28 5.62
C SER A 469 -12.15 -23.20 4.25
N HIS A 470 -11.07 -22.41 4.14
CA HIS A 470 -10.31 -22.32 2.89
C HIS A 470 -9.59 -23.62 2.55
N ILE A 471 -8.87 -24.23 3.50
CA ILE A 471 -8.13 -25.46 3.19
C ILE A 471 -9.06 -26.66 2.91
N ALA A 472 -10.23 -26.69 3.54
CA ALA A 472 -11.29 -27.66 3.25
C ALA A 472 -11.86 -27.46 1.83
N GLN A 473 -12.04 -26.21 1.39
CA GLN A 473 -12.51 -25.89 0.05
C GLN A 473 -11.48 -26.29 -1.01
N ILE A 474 -10.19 -25.98 -0.82
CA ILE A 474 -9.09 -26.36 -1.73
C ILE A 474 -8.98 -27.90 -1.84
N LYS A 475 -9.20 -28.62 -0.73
CA LYS A 475 -9.28 -30.10 -0.74
C LYS A 475 -10.48 -30.60 -1.54
N LYS A 476 -11.65 -29.98 -1.37
CA LYS A 476 -12.88 -30.33 -2.13
C LYS A 476 -12.72 -30.12 -3.62
N GLU A 477 -11.96 -29.09 -4.01
CA GLU A 477 -11.60 -28.79 -5.40
C GLU A 477 -10.53 -29.73 -5.99
N GLY A 478 -9.99 -30.66 -5.19
CA GLY A 478 -9.00 -31.65 -5.63
C GLY A 478 -7.58 -31.11 -5.78
N LEU A 479 -7.31 -29.88 -5.35
CA LEU A 479 -6.01 -29.21 -5.47
C LEU A 479 -4.99 -29.71 -4.44
N VAL A 480 -5.47 -30.27 -3.31
CA VAL A 480 -4.66 -30.94 -2.28
C VAL A 480 -5.33 -32.25 -1.89
N THR A 481 -4.54 -33.31 -1.63
CA THR A 481 -5.08 -34.60 -1.15
C THR A 481 -5.29 -34.61 0.36
N GLN A 482 -4.35 -34.03 1.10
CA GLN A 482 -4.30 -34.04 2.56
C GLN A 482 -3.75 -32.71 3.07
N PHE A 483 -4.12 -32.36 4.30
CA PHE A 483 -3.57 -31.22 5.03
C PHE A 483 -3.37 -31.62 6.49
N TYR A 484 -2.44 -30.94 7.16
CA TYR A 484 -2.00 -31.28 8.51
C TYR A 484 -1.98 -30.04 9.39
N PRO A 485 -2.44 -30.11 10.66
CA PRO A 485 -2.22 -29.03 11.60
C PRO A 485 -0.72 -28.91 11.89
N VAL A 486 -0.19 -27.68 11.95
CA VAL A 486 1.23 -27.42 12.24
C VAL A 486 1.48 -26.60 13.49
N SER A 487 0.51 -25.78 13.89
CA SER A 487 0.62 -24.96 15.10
C SER A 487 -0.76 -24.56 15.60
N HIS A 488 -0.89 -24.46 16.92
CA HIS A 488 -2.06 -23.91 17.57
C HIS A 488 -1.73 -22.56 18.20
N ASP A 489 -2.71 -21.66 18.15
CA ASP A 489 -2.70 -20.39 18.85
C ASP A 489 -4.04 -20.20 19.55
N LYS A 490 -4.10 -19.22 20.45
CA LYS A 490 -5.29 -18.91 21.22
C LYS A 490 -5.42 -17.42 21.42
N GLU A 491 -6.66 -16.98 21.61
CA GLU A 491 -6.92 -15.59 21.90
C GLU A 491 -6.66 -15.26 23.36
N VAL A 492 -6.18 -14.04 23.58
CA VAL A 492 -5.97 -13.46 24.89
C VAL A 492 -6.56 -12.06 24.91
N ILE A 493 -6.95 -11.63 26.10
CA ILE A 493 -7.34 -10.25 26.32
C ILE A 493 -6.06 -9.47 26.63
N VAL A 494 -5.87 -8.34 25.99
CA VAL A 494 -4.81 -7.39 26.30
C VAL A 494 -5.41 -6.12 26.85
N VAL A 495 -4.78 -5.57 27.88
CA VAL A 495 -5.15 -4.29 28.48
C VAL A 495 -3.91 -3.42 28.62
N PRO A 496 -4.04 -2.07 28.69
CA PRO A 496 -2.90 -1.21 28.96
C PRO A 496 -2.21 -1.63 30.26
N LYS A 497 -0.90 -1.43 30.41
CA LYS A 497 -0.17 -1.85 31.62
C LYS A 497 -0.79 -1.31 32.92
N ALA A 498 -1.27 -0.06 32.87
CA ALA A 498 -1.95 0.59 33.99
C ALA A 498 -3.34 -0.01 34.28
N ASN A 499 -3.96 -0.68 33.31
CA ASN A 499 -5.27 -1.32 33.37
C ASN A 499 -6.34 -0.44 34.06
N PRO A 500 -6.61 0.77 33.55
CA PRO A 500 -7.51 1.73 34.21
C PRO A 500 -8.96 1.24 34.28
N ALA A 501 -9.37 0.36 33.36
CA ALA A 501 -10.70 -0.26 33.37
C ALA A 501 -10.82 -1.45 34.35
N HIS A 502 -9.74 -1.81 35.05
CA HIS A 502 -9.67 -2.91 36.00
C HIS A 502 -10.25 -4.23 35.43
N ILE A 503 -9.95 -4.50 34.17
CA ILE A 503 -10.34 -5.75 33.51
C ILE A 503 -9.38 -6.82 34.01
N THR A 504 -9.91 -7.92 34.53
CA THR A 504 -9.13 -9.01 35.12
C THR A 504 -9.52 -10.38 34.56
N SER A 505 -10.64 -10.45 33.86
CA SER A 505 -11.19 -11.68 33.29
C SER A 505 -12.07 -11.39 32.07
N LEU A 506 -12.40 -12.43 31.30
CA LEU A 506 -13.36 -12.33 30.20
C LEU A 506 -14.73 -11.82 30.67
N ALA A 507 -15.19 -12.20 31.86
CA ALA A 507 -16.47 -11.77 32.41
C ALA A 507 -16.58 -10.24 32.55
N ASP A 508 -15.47 -9.55 32.77
CA ASP A 508 -15.45 -8.09 32.91
C ASP A 508 -15.84 -7.38 31.61
N LEU A 509 -15.56 -7.97 30.44
CA LEU A 509 -15.82 -7.34 29.14
C LEU A 509 -17.33 -7.13 28.88
N GLY A 510 -18.19 -7.98 29.45
CA GLY A 510 -19.65 -7.82 29.35
C GLY A 510 -20.29 -7.10 30.55
N ARG A 511 -19.51 -6.67 31.55
CA ARG A 511 -20.04 -6.10 32.81
C ARG A 511 -19.54 -4.70 33.12
N LYS A 512 -18.33 -4.37 32.68
CA LYS A 512 -17.69 -3.08 32.94
C LYS A 512 -17.65 -2.26 31.65
N PRO A 513 -17.95 -0.95 31.71
CA PRO A 513 -17.77 -0.08 30.57
C PRO A 513 -16.29 -0.02 30.21
N VAL A 514 -15.94 -0.47 29.01
CA VAL A 514 -14.57 -0.48 28.50
C VAL A 514 -14.60 -0.17 27.02
N ASN A 515 -13.62 0.61 26.54
CA ASN A 515 -13.43 0.77 25.10
C ASN A 515 -12.73 -0.48 24.59
N LEU A 516 -13.50 -1.41 24.02
CA LEU A 516 -13.00 -2.69 23.52
C LEU A 516 -12.69 -2.58 22.01
N ILE A 517 -11.56 -3.16 21.59
CA ILE A 517 -11.22 -3.30 20.17
C ILE A 517 -11.06 -4.78 19.84
N ILE A 518 -11.69 -5.22 18.74
CA ILE A 518 -11.64 -6.61 18.26
C ILE A 518 -11.30 -6.67 16.77
N GLY A 519 -11.12 -7.87 16.22
CA GLY A 519 -10.96 -8.06 14.78
C GLY A 519 -12.28 -7.99 14.01
N VAL A 520 -12.22 -7.54 12.75
CA VAL A 520 -13.34 -7.62 11.80
C VAL A 520 -13.68 -9.07 11.44
N THR A 521 -14.94 -9.34 11.09
CA THR A 521 -15.41 -10.69 10.72
C THR A 521 -14.82 -11.22 9.40
N SER A 522 -14.23 -10.36 8.56
CA SER A 522 -13.57 -10.77 7.32
C SER A 522 -12.23 -11.47 7.55
N VAL A 523 -11.66 -11.42 8.76
CA VAL A 523 -10.46 -12.17 9.17
C VAL A 523 -10.77 -13.17 10.29
N PRO A 524 -10.03 -14.29 10.42
CA PRO A 524 -10.38 -15.38 11.35
C PRO A 524 -10.56 -14.96 12.81
N ILE A 525 -9.68 -14.10 13.33
CA ILE A 525 -9.72 -13.67 14.74
C ILE A 525 -11.05 -12.98 15.09
N GLY A 526 -11.62 -12.18 14.19
CA GLY A 526 -12.90 -11.52 14.46
C GLY A 526 -14.07 -12.51 14.56
N LYS A 527 -14.02 -13.62 13.83
CA LYS A 527 -15.02 -14.70 13.93
C LYS A 527 -14.84 -15.46 15.25
N TYR A 528 -13.61 -15.83 15.57
CA TYR A 528 -13.27 -16.55 16.80
C TYR A 528 -13.60 -15.74 18.06
N THR A 529 -13.27 -14.45 18.12
CA THR A 529 -13.66 -13.57 19.23
C THR A 529 -15.18 -13.57 19.47
N ARG A 530 -15.99 -13.52 18.41
CA ARG A 530 -17.46 -13.55 18.52
C ARG A 530 -17.96 -14.92 18.97
N GLU A 531 -17.33 -16.00 18.52
CA GLU A 531 -17.62 -17.35 19.00
C GLU A 531 -17.29 -17.50 20.49
N ILE A 532 -16.15 -16.95 20.95
CA ILE A 532 -15.79 -16.91 22.37
C ILE A 532 -16.87 -16.19 23.17
N PHE A 533 -17.35 -15.04 22.68
CA PHE A 533 -18.42 -14.28 23.34
C PHE A 533 -19.74 -15.05 23.38
N GLN A 534 -20.10 -15.74 22.30
CA GLN A 534 -21.27 -16.61 22.26
C GLN A 534 -21.17 -17.78 23.24
N LYS A 535 -20.01 -18.48 23.30
CA LYS A 535 -19.75 -19.54 24.28
C LYS A 535 -19.85 -19.01 25.71
N ALA A 536 -19.35 -17.80 25.93
CA ALA A 536 -19.36 -17.13 27.23
C ALA A 536 -20.79 -16.80 27.72
N ASN A 537 -21.80 -16.73 26.86
CA ASN A 537 -23.20 -16.58 27.28
C ASN A 537 -23.65 -17.69 28.24
N ALA A 538 -23.20 -18.93 28.01
CA ALA A 538 -23.56 -20.07 28.85
C ALA A 538 -22.95 -20.00 30.26
N VAL A 539 -21.88 -19.23 30.45
CA VAL A 539 -21.13 -19.13 31.71
C VAL A 539 -21.39 -17.81 32.43
N TYR A 540 -21.52 -16.70 31.71
CA TYR A 540 -21.63 -15.35 32.29
C TYR A 540 -23.00 -14.70 32.14
N GLY A 541 -23.95 -15.37 31.45
CA GLY A 541 -25.33 -14.92 31.26
C GLY A 541 -25.67 -14.71 29.79
N SER A 542 -26.92 -14.93 29.40
CA SER A 542 -27.37 -14.95 27.98
C SER A 542 -27.14 -13.62 27.22
N ALA A 543 -26.98 -12.51 27.93
CA ALA A 543 -26.73 -11.19 27.36
C ALA A 543 -25.23 -10.86 27.19
N PHE A 544 -24.31 -11.68 27.74
CA PHE A 544 -22.88 -11.36 27.80
C PHE A 544 -22.30 -10.96 26.43
N SER A 545 -22.60 -11.72 25.38
CA SER A 545 -22.11 -11.44 24.04
C SER A 545 -22.63 -10.11 23.50
N THR A 546 -23.88 -9.78 23.75
CA THR A 546 -24.48 -8.50 23.33
C THR A 546 -23.82 -7.35 24.08
N ASP A 547 -23.64 -7.50 25.40
CA ASP A 547 -23.05 -6.47 26.26
C ASP A 547 -21.56 -6.24 25.94
N ALA A 548 -20.80 -7.32 25.73
CA ALA A 548 -19.40 -7.23 25.32
C ALA A 548 -19.24 -6.61 23.93
N LEU A 549 -20.13 -6.92 22.98
CA LEU A 549 -20.11 -6.30 21.65
C LEU A 549 -20.55 -4.83 21.69
N ALA A 550 -21.42 -4.43 22.62
CA ALA A 550 -21.80 -3.03 22.79
C ALA A 550 -20.64 -2.15 23.27
N HIS A 551 -19.63 -2.75 23.91
CA HIS A 551 -18.39 -2.09 24.31
C HIS A 551 -17.36 -1.96 23.18
N VAL A 552 -17.61 -2.58 22.01
CA VAL A 552 -16.69 -2.51 20.87
C VAL A 552 -16.76 -1.11 20.25
N VAL A 553 -15.64 -0.38 20.33
CA VAL A 553 -15.53 0.97 19.77
C VAL A 553 -14.87 1.00 18.39
N SER A 554 -14.15 -0.06 18.03
CA SER A 554 -13.46 -0.20 16.74
C SER A 554 -13.24 -1.67 16.42
N GLU A 555 -13.27 -1.99 15.13
CA GLU A 555 -12.88 -3.31 14.61
C GLU A 555 -11.73 -3.14 13.63
N GLU A 556 -10.67 -3.93 13.80
CA GLU A 556 -9.46 -3.81 12.97
C GLU A 556 -9.29 -5.02 12.06
N VAL A 557 -8.78 -4.77 10.85
CA VAL A 557 -8.33 -5.83 9.93
C VAL A 557 -6.99 -6.41 10.39
N ASN A 558 -6.15 -5.58 11.02
CA ASN A 558 -4.80 -5.94 11.45
C ASN A 558 -4.69 -6.00 12.98
N VAL A 559 -4.41 -7.20 13.51
CA VAL A 559 -4.28 -7.44 14.97
C VAL A 559 -3.18 -6.58 15.61
N LYS A 560 -2.14 -6.20 14.85
CA LYS A 560 -1.10 -5.28 15.35
C LYS A 560 -1.66 -3.90 15.70
N GLN A 561 -2.66 -3.42 14.97
CA GLN A 561 -3.31 -2.13 15.28
C GLN A 561 -4.12 -2.22 16.59
N ILE A 562 -4.73 -3.37 16.89
CA ILE A 562 -5.40 -3.62 18.17
C ILE A 562 -4.37 -3.50 19.32
N LEU A 563 -3.24 -4.18 19.18
CA LEU A 563 -2.16 -4.15 20.17
C LEU A 563 -1.60 -2.75 20.40
N GLU A 564 -1.38 -1.98 19.34
CA GLU A 564 -0.85 -0.62 19.43
C GLU A 564 -1.81 0.32 20.15
N LYS A 565 -3.10 0.31 19.79
CA LYS A 565 -4.12 1.15 20.43
C LYS A 565 -4.27 0.81 21.91
N VAL A 566 -4.21 -0.48 22.29
CA VAL A 566 -4.23 -0.91 23.69
C VAL A 566 -2.93 -0.54 24.42
N ALA A 567 -1.77 -0.67 23.77
CA ALA A 567 -0.47 -0.32 24.36
C ALA A 567 -0.32 1.19 24.59
N LEU A 568 -0.92 2.03 23.73
CA LEU A 568 -0.96 3.48 23.85
C LEU A 568 -2.01 3.97 24.86
N GLY A 569 -2.96 3.11 25.24
CA GLY A 569 -4.05 3.46 26.16
C GLY A 569 -5.29 4.07 25.49
N ASP A 570 -5.33 4.10 24.15
CA ASP A 570 -6.47 4.58 23.36
C ASP A 570 -7.70 3.65 23.50
N ALA A 571 -7.46 2.38 23.84
CA ALA A 571 -8.47 1.39 24.18
C ALA A 571 -8.22 0.78 25.56
N GLY A 572 -9.32 0.50 26.28
CA GLY A 572 -9.25 -0.09 27.61
C GLY A 572 -9.00 -1.59 27.60
N ALA A 573 -9.37 -2.27 26.51
CA ALA A 573 -9.08 -3.67 26.27
C ALA A 573 -9.05 -3.99 24.76
N GLY A 574 -8.37 -5.06 24.39
CA GLY A 574 -8.46 -5.65 23.06
C GLY A 574 -8.34 -7.17 23.10
N ILE A 575 -8.75 -7.83 22.02
CA ILE A 575 -8.61 -9.28 21.86
C ILE A 575 -7.70 -9.56 20.67
N VAL A 576 -6.66 -10.37 20.94
CA VAL A 576 -5.52 -10.60 20.05
C VAL A 576 -5.05 -12.04 20.19
N TYR A 577 -4.23 -12.54 19.25
CA TYR A 577 -3.57 -13.83 19.45
C TYR A 577 -2.44 -13.71 20.48
N GLN A 578 -2.19 -14.79 21.21
CA GLN A 578 -1.11 -14.80 22.19
C GLN A 578 0.26 -14.59 21.54
N THR A 579 0.48 -15.14 20.35
CA THR A 579 1.75 -15.05 19.61
C THR A 579 2.06 -13.62 19.16
N ASP A 580 1.03 -12.82 18.87
CA ASP A 580 1.19 -11.41 18.48
C ASP A 580 1.72 -10.54 19.64
N VAL A 581 1.56 -10.98 20.90
CA VAL A 581 2.10 -10.28 22.08
C VAL A 581 3.60 -10.57 22.26
N THR A 582 4.40 -9.95 21.40
CA THR A 582 5.86 -10.07 21.40
C THR A 582 6.48 -9.67 22.76
N PRO A 583 7.69 -10.16 23.09
CA PRO A 583 8.37 -9.79 24.33
C PRO A 583 8.50 -8.27 24.54
N ALA A 584 8.71 -7.51 23.45
CA ALA A 584 8.78 -6.05 23.49
C ALA A 584 7.47 -5.42 23.97
N LEU A 585 6.32 -5.95 23.51
CA LEU A 585 4.99 -5.43 23.85
C LEU A 585 4.54 -5.81 25.27
N ARG A 586 5.04 -6.91 25.86
CA ARG A 586 4.70 -7.32 27.24
C ARG A 586 5.09 -6.29 28.32
N SER A 587 5.99 -5.36 27.98
CA SER A 587 6.33 -4.22 28.84
C SER A 587 5.22 -3.15 28.87
N LYS A 588 4.40 -3.04 27.82
CA LYS A 588 3.38 -2.00 27.62
C LYS A 588 1.95 -2.47 27.85
N VAL A 589 1.69 -3.77 27.74
CA VAL A 589 0.36 -4.36 27.97
C VAL A 589 0.40 -5.45 29.04
N THR A 590 -0.76 -5.69 29.65
CA THR A 590 -0.99 -6.87 30.50
C THR A 590 -1.85 -7.86 29.73
N VAL A 591 -1.42 -9.12 29.72
CA VAL A 591 -2.14 -10.22 29.06
C VAL A 591 -3.02 -10.92 30.09
N ILE A 592 -4.30 -11.05 29.78
CA ILE A 592 -5.30 -11.73 30.58
C ILE A 592 -5.76 -12.97 29.81
N PRO A 593 -5.62 -14.17 30.38
CA PRO A 593 -5.97 -15.39 29.69
C PRO A 593 -7.50 -15.52 29.53
N ILE A 594 -7.93 -15.96 28.36
CA ILE A 594 -9.30 -16.44 28.14
C ILE A 594 -9.36 -17.91 28.58
N PRO A 595 -10.36 -18.34 29.40
CA PRO A 595 -10.48 -19.72 29.85
C PRO A 595 -10.48 -20.72 28.70
N ALA A 596 -9.73 -21.82 28.82
CA ALA A 596 -9.57 -22.79 27.73
C ALA A 596 -10.90 -23.41 27.26
N THR A 597 -11.88 -23.57 28.16
CA THR A 597 -13.23 -24.07 27.84
C THR A 597 -14.06 -23.09 27.00
N LEU A 598 -13.70 -21.80 27.00
CA LEU A 598 -14.38 -20.75 26.24
C LEU A 598 -13.59 -20.30 25.02
N ASN A 599 -12.26 -20.51 25.03
CA ASN A 599 -11.37 -20.08 23.97
C ASN A 599 -11.60 -20.88 22.67
N VAL A 600 -11.20 -20.29 21.55
CA VAL A 600 -11.18 -20.96 20.25
C VAL A 600 -9.72 -21.17 19.87
N ILE A 601 -9.37 -22.43 19.55
CA ILE A 601 -8.01 -22.77 19.16
C ILE A 601 -7.85 -22.45 17.68
N ALA A 602 -7.11 -21.38 17.38
CA ALA A 602 -6.74 -21.03 16.02
C ALA A 602 -5.66 -22.00 15.55
N THR A 603 -5.93 -22.70 14.45
CA THR A 603 -5.02 -23.74 13.94
C THR A 603 -4.51 -23.35 12.57
N ASN A 604 -3.18 -23.33 12.42
CA ASN A 604 -2.58 -23.22 11.10
C ASN A 604 -2.45 -24.62 10.50
N TYR A 605 -2.84 -24.75 9.24
CA TYR A 605 -2.79 -25.99 8.48
C TYR A 605 -1.84 -25.87 7.30
N ILE A 606 -1.07 -26.93 7.06
CA ILE A 606 -0.15 -27.04 5.94
C ILE A 606 -0.66 -28.08 4.94
N ALA A 607 -0.44 -27.84 3.65
CA ALA A 607 -0.70 -28.81 2.60
C ALA A 607 0.37 -28.73 1.50
N VAL A 608 0.56 -29.85 0.82
CA VAL A 608 1.36 -29.96 -0.40
C VAL A 608 0.38 -30.10 -1.58
N PRO A 609 0.40 -29.19 -2.56
CA PRO A 609 -0.45 -29.29 -3.76
C PRO A 609 -0.23 -30.59 -4.54
N VAL A 610 -1.27 -31.08 -5.22
CA VAL A 610 -1.20 -32.29 -6.06
C VAL A 610 -0.17 -32.13 -7.19
N HIS A 611 -0.05 -30.91 -7.71
CA HIS A 611 0.86 -30.56 -8.79
C HIS A 611 2.13 -29.84 -8.30
N ALA A 612 2.51 -30.01 -7.03
CA ALA A 612 3.73 -29.43 -6.48
C ALA A 612 4.95 -29.80 -7.35
N PRO A 613 5.76 -28.83 -7.80
CA PRO A 613 6.94 -29.08 -8.63
C PRO A 613 7.98 -30.03 -7.98
N HIS A 614 8.14 -29.94 -6.66
CA HIS A 614 9.11 -30.66 -5.84
C HIS A 614 8.45 -31.37 -4.65
N PRO A 615 7.54 -32.34 -4.89
CA PRO A 615 6.68 -32.90 -3.85
C PRO A 615 7.48 -33.65 -2.77
N ALA A 616 8.63 -34.26 -3.12
CA ALA A 616 9.47 -34.95 -2.16
C ALA A 616 10.13 -34.01 -1.14
N LEU A 617 10.61 -32.84 -1.60
CA LEU A 617 11.23 -31.82 -0.75
C LEU A 617 10.16 -31.08 0.06
N ALA A 618 9.01 -30.76 -0.55
CA ALA A 618 7.87 -30.18 0.16
C ALA A 618 7.37 -31.08 1.31
N ASN A 619 7.25 -32.38 1.07
CA ASN A 619 6.91 -33.36 2.11
C ASN A 619 8.02 -33.53 3.17
N ALA A 620 9.29 -33.27 2.84
CA ALA A 620 10.36 -33.24 3.82
C ALA A 620 10.27 -32.00 4.72
N LEU A 621 9.97 -30.83 4.15
CA LEU A 621 9.74 -29.58 4.89
C LEU A 621 8.53 -29.72 5.82
N LEU A 622 7.42 -30.24 5.32
CA LEU A 622 6.22 -30.56 6.12
C LEU A 622 6.57 -31.47 7.31
N ARG A 623 7.28 -32.58 7.06
CA ARG A 623 7.71 -33.51 8.12
C ARG A 623 8.60 -32.83 9.17
N MET A 624 9.45 -31.89 8.75
CA MET A 624 10.25 -31.09 9.68
C MET A 624 9.39 -30.18 10.56
N MET A 625 8.37 -29.53 10.00
CA MET A 625 7.47 -28.63 10.73
C MET A 625 6.69 -29.35 11.84
N VAL A 626 6.23 -30.57 11.56
CA VAL A 626 5.51 -31.41 12.55
C VAL A 626 6.44 -32.22 13.46
N SER A 627 7.75 -32.23 13.20
CA SER A 627 8.72 -32.92 14.05
C SER A 627 8.91 -32.23 15.42
N ALA A 628 9.44 -32.94 16.41
CA ALA A 628 9.77 -32.36 17.72
C ALA A 628 10.66 -31.10 17.62
N LYS A 629 11.59 -31.06 16.66
CA LYS A 629 12.45 -29.89 16.42
C LYS A 629 11.67 -28.72 15.82
N GLY A 630 10.79 -28.97 14.85
CA GLY A 630 9.93 -27.94 14.26
C GLY A 630 8.93 -27.38 15.27
N GLN A 631 8.31 -28.25 16.07
CA GLN A 631 7.41 -27.86 17.15
C GLN A 631 8.13 -27.05 18.23
N ALA A 632 9.39 -27.38 18.55
CA ALA A 632 10.21 -26.55 19.45
C ALA A 632 10.46 -25.14 18.89
N ILE A 633 10.60 -24.99 17.56
CA ILE A 633 10.70 -23.66 16.92
C ILE A 633 9.38 -22.91 17.11
N PHE A 634 8.24 -23.50 16.76
CA PHE A 634 6.93 -22.88 16.97
C PHE A 634 6.70 -22.44 18.43
N GLN A 635 7.11 -23.26 19.40
CA GLN A 635 7.03 -22.91 20.82
C GLN A 635 7.87 -21.68 21.22
N GLN A 636 9.05 -21.47 20.60
CA GLN A 636 9.87 -20.28 20.85
C GLN A 636 9.14 -18.98 20.48
N PHE A 637 8.25 -19.05 19.48
CA PHE A 637 7.40 -17.94 19.04
C PHE A 637 6.05 -17.89 19.77
N GLY A 638 5.84 -18.75 20.77
CA GLY A 638 4.66 -18.71 21.64
C GLY A 638 3.47 -19.55 21.18
N TYR A 639 3.61 -20.33 20.10
CA TYR A 639 2.58 -21.28 19.65
C TYR A 639 2.51 -22.49 20.59
N GLN A 640 1.32 -23.09 20.66
CA GLN A 640 1.10 -24.33 21.38
C GLN A 640 1.46 -25.54 20.49
N PRO A 641 2.18 -26.54 21.03
CA PRO A 641 2.52 -27.74 20.27
C PRO A 641 1.30 -28.60 19.99
N LEU A 642 1.33 -29.29 18.86
CA LEU A 642 0.26 -30.19 18.40
C LEU A 642 -0.13 -31.26 19.45
N SER A 643 0.81 -31.69 20.30
CA SER A 643 0.58 -32.72 21.32
C SER A 643 -0.07 -32.22 22.62
N THR A 644 -0.41 -30.93 22.73
CA THR A 644 -1.06 -30.35 23.93
C THR A 644 -2.58 -30.24 23.82
N VAL A 645 -3.16 -30.56 22.67
CA VAL A 645 -4.61 -30.77 22.52
C VAL A 645 -4.87 -32.25 22.72
N GLY A 646 -5.65 -32.59 23.75
CA GLY A 646 -5.99 -33.97 24.10
C GLY A 646 -6.49 -34.76 22.88
N GLY A 647 -6.06 -36.02 22.79
CA GLY A 647 -6.28 -36.89 21.64
C GLY A 647 -7.74 -37.06 21.22
N ASN A 648 -7.84 -37.59 19.99
CA ASN A 648 -9.00 -37.84 19.14
C ASN A 648 -9.47 -36.63 18.31
N GLU A 649 -8.91 -36.51 17.10
CA GLU A 649 -9.67 -36.41 15.85
C GLU A 649 -8.80 -36.79 14.65
#